data_AF-A0A349ZQ80-F1
#
_entry.id   AF-A0A349ZQ80-F1
#
_cell.length_a   1.000
_cell.length_b   1.000
_cell.length_c   1.000
_cell.angle_alpha   90.00
_cell.angle_beta   90.00
_cell.angle_gamma   90.00
#
_symmetry.space_group_name_H-M   'P 1'
#
loop_
_entity.id
_entity.type
_entity.pdbx_description
1 polymer ?
#
loop_
_entity_poly.entity_id
_entity_poly.type
_entity_poly.pdbx_seq_one_letter_code
_entity_poly.pdbx_strand_id
1 'polypeptide(L)'
;MGNELTKQNKVQEQVQVQTQEQVQASTEQKLRIMNDQYMIRKMDETQYNIQAGKISADSNQNIVRKNVRDAIINNLGRDRYDAFDGLKIKRAGDAENENIVLHHAMGSKLNMEGEDVIEFNMAGSGYRNFTLMHKGVKGTRSKDDYNDEKKAEWYNKNKFLTWTKICKTESQIEEDNVKRSETNKKIEEIYGQKVDQKVKGKTLNHLRKTESVNSKQATKTRFYMRGPNAANIGKYSEDNLEEYIFELGTKTLKNKLDSWEWLEDEELKEVKPVNLIIQGHSRGAIASGLGAMRIKRWISDKYPRLLNKVKFQLIQYDPVAGGIENFGFNAKIDHAPGREKDAKKDSRYMSLGEEADTTVVYSMHQQHEQFFTPQYVKNAKRLILTVTSHAVNLDKVDQTQDKPTRVTYLAEKGGKVEAFRSTGLAELDGGVYIADDQNNLIKINSLEEYDALAKTLLKDTKTQAARHEVVRKAVASCLAGNEVRSLKEKKAREAVNKPVKTKEEQERENFRKEINSLLTPEKMKNAEKLKANLDQMPRSTTKQYNAYMKQKEKYLAAKKSGMINYVNHLCKQKGSYLNDDRKKYLNYLINLSYQLEKDNEGFHNDARDKKIRDAAKQLRACVGTENLDVFLPAYLKKELYLGSEEKVKAYFGITDKKKGLFESFTDIEELNAPQEPVVKEEKAAEKEPAVEEKAEKVE
;
A
#
# COMPACT_ATOMS: atom_id res chain seq x y z
N MET A 1 32.41 -44.91 -46.14
CA MET A 1 31.39 -44.33 -45.23
C MET A 1 32.14 -43.51 -44.18
N GLY A 2 31.74 -42.27 -43.93
CA GLY A 2 32.38 -41.40 -42.93
C GLY A 2 32.96 -40.10 -43.51
N ASN A 3 32.14 -39.03 -43.49
CA ASN A 3 32.59 -37.62 -43.41
C ASN A 3 31.46 -36.58 -43.24
N GLU A 4 30.19 -36.99 -43.07
CA GLU A 4 29.04 -36.04 -43.00
C GLU A 4 28.46 -35.84 -41.58
N LEU A 5 28.64 -36.79 -40.66
CA LEU A 5 28.06 -36.74 -39.31
C LEU A 5 28.64 -35.63 -38.39
N THR A 6 29.77 -35.03 -38.75
CA THR A 6 30.48 -34.04 -37.91
C THR A 6 30.06 -32.58 -38.14
N LYS A 7 29.08 -32.30 -39.02
CA LYS A 7 28.65 -30.92 -39.35
C LYS A 7 27.33 -30.46 -38.73
N GLN A 8 26.47 -31.36 -38.22
CA GLN A 8 25.19 -30.96 -37.63
C GLN A 8 25.29 -30.60 -36.14
N ASN A 9 26.14 -31.28 -35.36
CA ASN A 9 26.32 -31.02 -33.92
C ASN A 9 27.23 -29.81 -33.59
N LYS A 10 27.21 -28.76 -34.42
CA LYS A 10 27.94 -27.50 -34.17
C LYS A 10 27.15 -26.21 -34.49
N VAL A 11 25.83 -26.32 -34.68
CA VAL A 11 24.96 -25.19 -35.10
C VAL A 11 23.94 -24.79 -34.02
N GLN A 12 23.83 -25.50 -32.89
CA GLN A 12 22.86 -25.20 -31.83
C GLN A 12 23.44 -24.56 -30.54
N GLU A 13 24.77 -24.47 -30.39
CA GLU A 13 25.41 -23.75 -29.27
C GLU A 13 26.07 -22.43 -29.73
N GLN A 14 25.25 -21.53 -30.27
CA GLN A 14 25.54 -20.10 -30.29
C GLN A 14 24.37 -19.30 -29.70
N VAL A 15 24.06 -19.59 -28.43
CA VAL A 15 23.39 -18.61 -27.58
C VAL A 15 24.31 -17.40 -27.50
N GLN A 16 23.90 -16.28 -28.11
CA GLN A 16 24.64 -15.02 -28.01
C GLN A 16 24.54 -14.48 -26.58
N VAL A 17 25.41 -14.97 -25.70
CA VAL A 17 25.84 -14.24 -24.52
C VAL A 17 26.68 -13.06 -25.03
N GLN A 18 25.99 -12.00 -25.47
CA GLN A 18 26.59 -10.68 -25.50
C GLN A 18 26.86 -10.30 -24.05
N THR A 19 28.08 -10.57 -23.61
CA THR A 19 28.61 -10.09 -22.35
C THR A 19 28.74 -8.56 -22.46
N GLN A 20 27.62 -7.85 -22.24
CA GLN A 20 27.67 -6.41 -21.99
C GLN A 20 28.65 -6.22 -20.84
N GLU A 21 29.73 -5.47 -21.07
CA GLU A 21 30.66 -5.12 -20.01
C GLU A 21 29.86 -4.47 -18.89
N GLN A 22 29.76 -5.16 -17.74
CA GLN A 22 29.01 -4.65 -16.61
C GLN A 22 29.73 -3.41 -16.12
N VAL A 23 29.17 -2.24 -16.46
CA VAL A 23 29.70 -0.95 -16.03
C VAL A 23 29.68 -0.92 -14.50
N GLN A 24 30.86 -1.21 -13.92
CA GLN A 24 31.06 -1.15 -12.49
C GLN A 24 30.73 0.27 -12.04
N ALA A 25 29.90 0.39 -11.00
CA ALA A 25 29.52 1.69 -10.43
C ALA A 25 30.78 2.46 -10.03
N SER A 26 31.17 3.42 -10.88
CA SER A 26 32.55 3.93 -10.93
C SER A 26 32.89 4.79 -9.73
N THR A 27 34.18 5.15 -9.60
CA THR A 27 34.63 6.11 -8.59
C THR A 27 33.86 7.44 -8.68
N GLU A 28 33.47 7.88 -9.89
CA GLU A 28 32.55 9.01 -10.04
C GLU A 28 31.17 8.76 -9.44
N GLN A 29 30.61 7.56 -9.59
CA GLN A 29 29.27 7.25 -9.04
C GLN A 29 29.30 7.23 -7.52
N LYS A 30 30.40 6.80 -6.90
CA LYS A 30 30.62 6.98 -5.45
C LYS A 30 30.78 8.46 -5.09
N LEU A 31 31.65 9.20 -5.79
CA LEU A 31 31.85 10.65 -5.57
C LEU A 31 30.54 11.46 -5.71
N ARG A 32 29.68 11.15 -6.68
CA ARG A 32 28.40 11.83 -6.91
C ARG A 32 27.34 11.62 -5.81
N ILE A 33 27.54 10.68 -4.88
CA ILE A 33 26.67 10.49 -3.70
C ILE A 33 27.43 10.73 -2.38
N MET A 34 28.76 10.61 -2.34
CA MET A 34 29.55 11.23 -1.26
C MET A 34 29.44 12.77 -1.29
N ASN A 35 29.15 13.33 -2.47
CA ASN A 35 28.69 14.70 -2.65
C ASN A 35 27.14 14.82 -2.58
N ASP A 36 26.48 14.14 -1.63
CA ASP A 36 25.07 14.39 -1.24
C ASP A 36 24.91 15.77 -0.54
N GLN A 37 25.50 16.81 -1.13
CA GLN A 37 25.44 18.20 -0.70
C GLN A 37 24.83 19.07 -1.80
N TYR A 38 23.84 19.87 -1.43
CA TYR A 38 23.24 20.91 -2.27
C TYR A 38 23.71 22.27 -1.76
N MET A 39 24.41 23.02 -2.61
CA MET A 39 24.93 24.34 -2.28
C MET A 39 23.84 25.39 -2.46
N ILE A 40 23.47 26.10 -1.39
CA ILE A 40 22.56 27.24 -1.45
C ILE A 40 23.38 28.51 -1.37
N ARG A 41 23.31 29.31 -2.43
CA ARG A 41 23.79 30.69 -2.40
C ARG A 41 22.83 31.54 -1.58
N LYS A 42 23.34 32.17 -0.52
CA LYS A 42 22.59 33.15 0.27
C LYS A 42 22.51 34.49 -0.48
N MET A 43 21.39 35.17 -0.34
CA MET A 43 21.09 36.48 -0.95
C MET A 43 20.77 37.48 0.17
N ASP A 44 20.99 38.78 -0.04
CA ASP A 44 20.39 39.77 0.87
C ASP A 44 18.85 39.73 0.78
N GLU A 45 18.15 40.23 1.81
CA GLU A 45 16.68 40.15 1.89
C GLU A 45 15.98 40.87 0.71
N THR A 46 16.60 41.92 0.15
CA THR A 46 16.06 42.63 -1.01
C THR A 46 16.21 41.81 -2.29
N GLN A 47 17.39 41.23 -2.55
CA GLN A 47 17.60 40.27 -3.65
C GLN A 47 16.67 39.06 -3.53
N TYR A 48 16.51 38.52 -2.33
CA TYR A 48 15.67 37.36 -2.07
C TYR A 48 14.19 37.63 -2.39
N ASN A 49 13.65 38.73 -1.89
CA ASN A 49 12.27 39.15 -2.14
C ASN A 49 12.05 39.54 -3.63
N ILE A 50 13.03 40.17 -4.28
CA ILE A 50 12.99 40.45 -5.72
C ILE A 50 12.99 39.15 -6.54
N GLN A 51 13.76 38.12 -6.15
CA GLN A 51 13.78 36.85 -6.86
C GLN A 51 12.44 36.10 -6.72
N ALA A 52 11.84 36.09 -5.51
CA ALA A 52 10.50 35.55 -5.30
C ALA A 52 9.46 36.26 -6.19
N GLY A 53 9.41 37.60 -6.15
CA GLY A 53 8.46 38.39 -6.95
C GLY A 53 8.64 38.24 -8.47
N LYS A 54 9.88 38.07 -8.96
CA LYS A 54 10.16 37.85 -10.39
C LYS A 54 9.57 36.53 -10.93
N ILE A 55 9.58 35.46 -10.14
CA ILE A 55 8.99 34.18 -10.59
C ILE A 55 7.45 34.29 -10.63
N SER A 56 6.88 35.09 -9.74
CA SER A 56 5.46 35.46 -9.73
C SER A 56 5.08 36.53 -10.78
N ALA A 57 5.94 36.85 -11.76
CA ALA A 57 5.71 37.89 -12.77
C ALA A 57 5.65 37.39 -14.24
N ASP A 58 5.88 36.10 -14.51
CA ASP A 58 5.78 35.51 -15.87
C ASP A 58 4.31 35.42 -16.33
N SER A 59 3.82 36.47 -16.98
CA SER A 59 2.41 36.67 -17.39
C SER A 59 1.78 35.45 -18.08
N ASN A 60 2.53 34.72 -18.89
CA ASN A 60 2.04 33.55 -19.63
C ASN A 60 1.76 32.33 -18.74
N GLN A 61 2.30 32.28 -17.52
CA GLN A 61 2.06 31.21 -16.52
C GLN A 61 1.19 31.66 -15.34
N ASN A 62 0.72 32.92 -15.35
CA ASN A 62 0.38 33.67 -14.14
C ASN A 62 -1.11 33.85 -13.82
N ILE A 63 -2.03 33.34 -14.65
CA ILE A 63 -3.48 33.44 -14.38
C ILE A 63 -3.87 32.92 -12.98
N VAL A 64 -3.03 32.04 -12.40
CA VAL A 64 -3.23 31.43 -11.07
C VAL A 64 -2.03 31.58 -10.13
N ARG A 65 -0.83 31.90 -10.65
CA ARG A 65 0.34 32.23 -9.80
C ARG A 65 0.26 33.66 -9.28
N LYS A 66 -0.68 33.87 -8.37
CA LYS A 66 -0.45 34.84 -7.29
C LYS A 66 0.72 34.30 -6.47
N ASN A 67 1.61 35.18 -6.01
CA ASN A 67 2.82 34.82 -5.28
C ASN A 67 2.50 33.77 -4.20
N VAL A 68 2.99 32.55 -4.41
CA VAL A 68 2.53 31.39 -3.63
C VAL A 68 3.01 31.50 -2.19
N ARG A 69 4.19 32.12 -1.99
CA ARG A 69 4.75 32.47 -0.68
C ARG A 69 3.85 33.47 0.06
N ASP A 70 3.34 34.51 -0.60
CA ASP A 70 2.43 35.46 0.04
C ASP A 70 1.11 34.79 0.42
N ALA A 71 0.57 33.90 -0.42
CA ALA A 71 -0.63 33.14 -0.09
C ALA A 71 -0.40 32.23 1.14
N ILE A 72 0.79 31.65 1.28
CA ILE A 72 1.19 30.84 2.44
C ILE A 72 1.34 31.71 3.69
N ILE A 73 2.10 32.81 3.64
CA ILE A 73 2.31 33.72 4.77
C ILE A 73 0.97 34.26 5.29
N ASN A 74 0.07 34.69 4.40
CA ASN A 74 -1.21 35.30 4.77
C ASN A 74 -2.26 34.30 5.30
N ASN A 75 -2.13 33.00 5.03
CA ASN A 75 -3.11 31.99 5.50
C ASN A 75 -2.55 31.05 6.59
N LEU A 76 -1.24 30.77 6.59
CA LEU A 76 -0.59 29.76 7.44
C LEU A 76 0.46 30.33 8.41
N GLY A 77 0.80 31.63 8.31
CA GLY A 77 1.81 32.30 9.13
C GLY A 77 3.19 32.46 8.46
N ARG A 78 3.99 33.43 8.93
CA ARG A 78 5.37 33.66 8.44
C ARG A 78 6.37 32.64 9.01
N ASP A 79 6.11 32.12 10.20
CA ASP A 79 6.87 31.07 10.90
C ASP A 79 7.13 29.84 10.02
N ARG A 80 6.17 29.51 9.14
CA ARG A 80 6.29 28.46 8.11
C ARG A 80 7.51 28.61 7.18
N TYR A 81 8.09 29.81 7.12
CA TYR A 81 9.26 30.13 6.30
C TYR A 81 10.55 30.34 7.10
N ASP A 82 10.54 30.42 8.44
CA ASP A 82 11.72 30.84 9.22
C ASP A 82 12.97 29.98 8.95
N ALA A 83 12.79 28.67 8.80
CA ALA A 83 13.87 27.73 8.45
C ALA A 83 14.40 27.88 7.01
N PHE A 84 13.55 28.31 6.07
CA PHE A 84 13.93 28.57 4.67
C PHE A 84 14.55 29.97 4.51
N ASP A 85 14.02 30.96 5.23
CA ASP A 85 14.51 32.35 5.25
C ASP A 85 15.87 32.42 5.94
N GLY A 86 16.06 31.75 7.09
CA GLY A 86 17.37 31.68 7.77
C GLY A 86 18.48 30.99 6.95
N LEU A 87 18.08 30.11 6.03
CA LEU A 87 18.98 29.43 5.11
C LEU A 87 19.31 30.28 3.86
N LYS A 88 18.32 30.98 3.29
CA LYS A 88 18.46 31.71 2.02
C LYS A 88 18.84 33.17 2.18
N ILE A 89 18.53 33.81 3.30
CA ILE A 89 18.84 35.23 3.56
C ILE A 89 20.18 35.33 4.28
N LYS A 90 21.15 36.00 3.64
CA LYS A 90 22.49 36.26 4.15
C LYS A 90 22.44 37.29 5.28
N ARG A 91 22.81 36.89 6.50
CA ARG A 91 22.97 37.80 7.64
C ARG A 91 24.38 38.39 7.69
N ALA A 92 24.59 39.41 8.51
CA ALA A 92 25.91 40.02 8.68
C ALA A 92 26.89 39.01 9.28
N GLY A 93 27.96 38.69 8.54
CA GLY A 93 28.95 37.65 8.91
C GLY A 93 28.69 36.26 8.32
N ASP A 94 27.53 36.03 7.66
CA ASP A 94 27.24 34.74 7.02
C ASP A 94 28.15 34.48 5.80
N ALA A 95 28.50 33.20 5.61
CA ALA A 95 29.07 32.70 4.38
C ALA A 95 28.11 32.92 3.19
N GLU A 96 28.67 33.14 2.00
CA GLU A 96 27.88 33.37 0.78
C GLU A 96 27.14 32.12 0.28
N ASN A 97 27.65 30.94 0.64
CA ASN A 97 27.12 29.64 0.26
C ASN A 97 27.03 28.74 1.50
N GLU A 98 25.94 27.98 1.62
CA GLU A 98 25.72 26.96 2.66
C GLU A 98 25.39 25.61 2.03
N ASN A 99 26.02 24.53 2.49
CA ASN A 99 25.81 23.18 1.95
C ASN A 99 24.84 22.40 2.84
N ILE A 100 23.68 22.01 2.29
CA ILE A 100 22.68 21.16 2.96
C ILE A 100 22.63 19.76 2.35
N VAL A 101 21.99 18.81 3.04
CA VAL A 101 21.85 17.40 2.57
C VAL A 101 21.04 17.34 1.27
N LEU A 102 21.48 16.52 0.30
CA LEU A 102 20.83 16.33 -1.00
C LEU A 102 20.38 14.88 -1.24
N HIS A 103 19.08 14.63 -1.13
CA HIS A 103 18.43 13.37 -1.48
C HIS A 103 18.34 13.22 -3.00
N HIS A 104 19.43 12.72 -3.59
CA HIS A 104 19.72 12.76 -5.02
C HIS A 104 18.84 11.84 -5.89
N ALA A 105 18.80 10.56 -5.52
CA ALA A 105 18.03 9.50 -6.19
C ALA A 105 18.02 8.22 -5.31
N MET A 106 16.90 7.94 -4.65
CA MET A 106 16.70 6.82 -3.72
C MET A 106 17.24 5.47 -4.27
N GLY A 107 16.91 5.13 -5.52
CA GLY A 107 17.38 3.89 -6.15
C GLY A 107 18.88 3.81 -6.45
N SER A 108 19.64 4.90 -6.32
CA SER A 108 21.11 4.87 -6.41
C SER A 108 21.74 4.65 -5.03
N LYS A 109 21.15 5.28 -4.00
CA LYS A 109 21.48 5.08 -2.58
C LYS A 109 21.31 3.62 -2.16
N LEU A 110 20.10 3.08 -2.31
CA LEU A 110 19.76 1.68 -2.03
C LEU A 110 20.69 0.69 -2.73
N ASN A 111 21.04 0.96 -3.99
CA ASN A 111 21.97 0.12 -4.72
C ASN A 111 23.34 0.07 -4.02
N MET A 112 23.95 1.20 -3.65
CA MET A 112 25.24 1.20 -2.93
C MET A 112 25.16 0.68 -1.49
N GLU A 113 24.01 0.79 -0.83
CA GLU A 113 23.74 0.11 0.45
C GLU A 113 23.77 -1.42 0.28
N GLY A 114 23.44 -1.89 -0.92
CA GLY A 114 23.56 -3.28 -1.38
C GLY A 114 22.20 -3.95 -1.55
N GLU A 115 21.12 -3.19 -1.76
CA GLU A 115 19.81 -3.72 -2.17
C GLU A 115 19.69 -3.65 -3.71
N ASP A 116 19.05 -4.65 -4.33
CA ASP A 116 18.79 -4.61 -5.77
C ASP A 116 17.71 -3.58 -6.11
N VAL A 117 17.81 -2.94 -7.27
CA VAL A 117 16.88 -1.87 -7.67
C VAL A 117 16.42 -2.04 -9.12
N ILE A 118 15.11 -2.07 -9.32
CA ILE A 118 14.47 -2.03 -10.64
C ILE A 118 13.68 -0.72 -10.74
N GLU A 119 14.15 0.22 -11.54
CA GLU A 119 13.48 1.51 -11.77
C GLU A 119 12.69 1.53 -13.09
N PHE A 120 11.50 2.13 -13.08
CA PHE A 120 10.68 2.36 -14.27
C PHE A 120 10.29 3.84 -14.35
N ASN A 121 10.63 4.51 -15.46
CA ASN A 121 10.39 5.95 -15.66
C ASN A 121 9.52 6.17 -16.90
N MET A 122 8.27 6.61 -16.71
CA MET A 122 7.21 6.49 -17.71
C MET A 122 6.64 7.84 -18.15
N ALA A 123 6.84 8.18 -19.42
CA ALA A 123 6.36 9.44 -19.98
C ALA A 123 4.83 9.46 -20.16
N GLY A 124 4.23 10.65 -20.11
CA GLY A 124 2.81 10.84 -20.47
C GLY A 124 2.54 10.66 -21.97
N SER A 125 1.26 10.71 -22.37
CA SER A 125 0.87 10.56 -23.78
C SER A 125 1.53 11.63 -24.68
N GLY A 126 2.10 11.18 -25.78
CA GLY A 126 2.75 12.05 -26.75
C GLY A 126 4.08 12.65 -26.26
N TYR A 127 4.73 12.05 -25.26
CA TYR A 127 6.16 12.25 -25.00
C TYR A 127 6.95 11.06 -25.57
N ARG A 128 8.29 11.09 -25.48
CA ARG A 128 9.17 10.00 -25.95
C ARG A 128 9.91 9.36 -24.80
N ASN A 129 10.70 10.16 -24.11
CA ASN A 129 11.35 9.81 -22.85
C ASN A 129 10.58 10.47 -21.69
N PHE A 130 10.81 10.03 -20.45
CA PHE A 130 10.24 10.67 -19.26
C PHE A 130 10.54 12.17 -19.28
N THR A 131 9.54 12.99 -18.96
CA THR A 131 9.68 14.44 -18.88
C THR A 131 10.62 14.77 -17.72
N LEU A 132 11.88 15.06 -18.05
CA LEU A 132 12.83 15.64 -17.12
C LEU A 132 13.84 16.48 -17.89
N MET A 133 13.97 17.75 -17.55
CA MET A 133 15.01 18.59 -18.17
C MET A 133 16.38 18.24 -17.56
N HIS A 134 17.29 17.70 -18.39
CA HIS A 134 18.56 17.17 -17.91
C HIS A 134 19.65 17.33 -18.98
N LYS A 135 20.83 17.86 -18.60
CA LYS A 135 21.96 18.12 -19.51
C LYS A 135 21.58 18.87 -20.81
N GLY A 136 20.66 19.83 -20.70
CA GLY A 136 20.14 20.60 -21.84
C GLY A 136 19.09 19.87 -22.71
N VAL A 137 18.70 18.64 -22.37
CA VAL A 137 17.75 17.82 -23.13
C VAL A 137 16.40 17.70 -22.41
N LYS A 138 15.30 17.91 -23.15
CA LYS A 138 13.90 17.72 -22.73
C LYS A 138 13.28 16.56 -23.50
N GLY A 139 12.53 15.67 -22.82
CA GLY A 139 11.91 14.44 -23.39
C GLY A 139 10.76 14.63 -24.41
N THR A 140 10.74 15.76 -25.13
CA THR A 140 9.68 16.23 -26.02
C THR A 140 9.63 15.55 -27.40
N ARG A 141 8.56 15.82 -28.17
CA ARG A 141 8.04 14.99 -29.28
C ARG A 141 8.95 14.64 -30.46
N SER A 142 10.05 15.33 -30.74
CA SER A 142 10.47 15.52 -32.14
C SER A 142 11.92 15.20 -32.55
N LYS A 143 12.78 14.62 -31.70
CA LYS A 143 14.21 14.40 -32.06
C LYS A 143 14.69 12.96 -32.31
N ASP A 144 14.01 11.93 -31.78
CA ASP A 144 14.59 10.56 -31.71
C ASP A 144 14.12 9.54 -32.78
N ASP A 145 13.18 9.88 -33.67
CA ASP A 145 12.90 9.04 -34.86
C ASP A 145 13.15 9.87 -36.12
N TYR A 146 14.37 9.81 -36.64
CA TYR A 146 14.60 9.98 -38.05
C TYR A 146 15.47 8.83 -38.51
N ASN A 147 14.95 7.95 -39.38
CA ASN A 147 15.75 6.92 -40.00
C ASN A 147 16.86 7.61 -40.80
N ASP A 148 18.13 7.24 -40.55
CA ASP A 148 19.29 8.06 -40.94
C ASP A 148 19.45 8.26 -42.46
N GLU A 149 18.87 7.40 -43.29
CA GLU A 149 19.19 7.32 -44.72
C GLU A 149 18.31 8.21 -45.63
N LYS A 150 17.00 8.30 -45.36
CA LYS A 150 16.00 8.68 -46.39
C LYS A 150 15.93 10.17 -46.76
N LYS A 151 16.80 11.03 -46.22
CA LYS A 151 16.89 12.45 -46.63
C LYS A 151 17.99 12.71 -47.66
N ALA A 152 19.13 12.05 -47.58
CA ALA A 152 20.21 12.23 -48.54
C ALA A 152 19.81 11.75 -49.95
N GLU A 153 19.20 10.55 -50.03
CA GLU A 153 18.67 10.02 -51.30
C GLU A 153 17.60 10.94 -51.92
N TRP A 154 16.67 11.45 -51.11
CA TRP A 154 15.64 12.37 -51.59
C TRP A 154 16.25 13.67 -52.11
N TYR A 155 17.30 14.18 -51.46
CA TYR A 155 18.01 15.38 -51.90
C TYR A 155 18.71 15.17 -53.26
N ASN A 156 19.46 14.07 -53.38
CA ASN A 156 20.11 13.66 -54.63
C ASN A 156 19.11 13.47 -55.78
N LYS A 157 17.93 12.90 -55.49
CA LYS A 157 16.87 12.64 -56.49
C LYS A 157 16.07 13.89 -56.90
N ASN A 158 16.12 14.98 -56.12
CA ASN A 158 15.33 16.20 -56.35
C ASN A 158 16.21 17.45 -56.54
N LYS A 159 17.42 17.28 -57.12
CA LYS A 159 18.44 18.34 -57.26
C LYS A 159 17.95 19.61 -57.98
N PHE A 160 16.89 19.53 -58.79
CA PHE A 160 16.26 20.68 -59.44
C PHE A 160 15.48 21.62 -58.47
N LEU A 161 15.05 21.15 -57.29
CA LEU A 161 14.28 21.97 -56.33
C LEU A 161 15.17 22.78 -55.37
N THR A 162 16.47 22.50 -55.32
CA THR A 162 17.40 23.07 -54.32
C THR A 162 17.68 24.57 -54.49
N TRP A 163 17.33 25.15 -55.64
CA TRP A 163 17.40 26.61 -55.89
C TRP A 163 16.40 27.44 -55.07
N THR A 164 15.40 26.80 -54.46
CA THR A 164 14.42 27.50 -53.60
C THR A 164 14.94 27.68 -52.18
N LYS A 165 14.64 28.83 -51.54
CA LYS A 165 15.00 29.14 -50.12
C LYS A 165 14.35 28.21 -49.08
N ILE A 166 13.67 27.14 -49.51
CA ILE A 166 12.96 26.16 -48.68
C ILE A 166 13.83 24.90 -48.45
N CYS A 167 14.84 24.67 -49.30
CA CYS A 167 15.70 23.49 -49.25
C CYS A 167 16.98 23.71 -48.40
N LYS A 168 17.37 22.71 -47.60
CA LYS A 168 18.58 22.74 -46.76
C LYS A 168 19.80 22.26 -47.54
N THR A 169 20.86 23.07 -47.62
CA THR A 169 22.11 22.69 -48.31
C THR A 169 22.76 21.43 -47.72
N GLU A 170 23.64 20.76 -48.47
CA GLU A 170 24.36 19.56 -48.00
C GLU A 170 25.11 19.83 -46.68
N SER A 171 25.83 20.95 -46.58
CA SER A 171 26.47 21.38 -45.31
C SER A 171 25.47 21.62 -44.17
N GLN A 172 24.27 22.16 -44.45
CA GLN A 172 23.21 22.28 -43.44
C GLN A 172 22.58 20.94 -43.05
N ILE A 173 22.68 19.91 -43.91
CA ILE A 173 22.27 18.53 -43.59
C ILE A 173 23.34 17.85 -42.74
N GLU A 174 24.63 18.05 -43.05
CA GLU A 174 25.76 17.57 -42.24
C GLU A 174 25.76 18.21 -40.84
N GLU A 175 25.61 19.53 -40.76
CA GLU A 175 25.53 20.26 -39.48
C GLU A 175 24.33 19.80 -38.63
N ASP A 176 23.17 19.59 -39.27
CA ASP A 176 22.00 18.95 -38.66
C ASP A 176 22.36 17.54 -38.13
N ASN A 177 23.06 16.73 -38.92
CA ASN A 177 23.41 15.34 -38.60
C ASN A 177 24.42 15.25 -37.45
N VAL A 178 25.42 16.14 -37.39
CA VAL A 178 26.35 16.26 -36.24
C VAL A 178 25.57 16.66 -34.98
N LYS A 179 24.71 17.69 -35.06
CA LYS A 179 23.84 18.13 -33.95
C LYS A 179 22.87 17.02 -33.50
N ARG A 180 22.40 16.15 -34.41
CA ARG A 180 21.61 14.94 -34.08
C ARG A 180 22.47 13.88 -33.40
N SER A 181 23.66 13.55 -33.91
CA SER A 181 24.57 12.57 -33.30
C SER A 181 24.94 12.97 -31.87
N GLU A 182 25.27 14.23 -31.63
CA GLU A 182 25.46 14.77 -30.27
C GLU A 182 24.20 14.65 -29.41
N THR A 183 23.03 14.94 -29.96
CA THR A 183 21.76 14.84 -29.21
C THR A 183 21.46 13.38 -28.83
N ASN A 184 21.67 12.44 -29.75
CA ASN A 184 21.48 11.01 -29.51
C ASN A 184 22.45 10.49 -28.44
N LYS A 185 23.73 10.85 -28.52
CA LYS A 185 24.74 10.54 -27.49
C LYS A 185 24.34 11.10 -26.11
N LYS A 186 23.91 12.37 -26.05
CA LYS A 186 23.39 12.99 -24.80
C LYS A 186 22.14 12.26 -24.30
N ILE A 187 21.25 11.78 -25.18
CA ILE A 187 20.07 11.03 -24.78
C ILE A 187 20.41 9.63 -24.28
N GLU A 188 21.37 8.94 -24.88
CA GLU A 188 21.85 7.63 -24.39
C GLU A 188 22.58 7.75 -23.06
N GLU A 189 23.33 8.83 -22.85
CA GLU A 189 23.97 9.15 -21.57
C GLU A 189 22.98 9.49 -20.45
N ILE A 190 21.74 9.88 -20.78
CA ILE A 190 20.68 10.22 -19.80
C ILE A 190 19.71 9.05 -19.60
N TYR A 191 19.25 8.46 -20.70
CA TYR A 191 18.12 7.52 -20.78
C TYR A 191 18.55 6.09 -21.16
N GLY A 192 19.81 5.87 -21.52
CA GLY A 192 20.34 4.55 -21.88
C GLY A 192 20.18 4.16 -23.34
N GLN A 193 20.75 3.00 -23.66
CA GLN A 193 20.68 2.38 -24.98
C GLN A 193 19.22 2.04 -25.32
N LYS A 194 18.85 2.18 -26.59
CA LYS A 194 17.57 1.69 -27.11
C LYS A 194 17.57 0.16 -27.12
N VAL A 195 16.44 -0.45 -26.72
CA VAL A 195 16.29 -1.91 -26.68
C VAL A 195 15.01 -2.32 -27.39
N ASP A 196 15.15 -3.03 -28.52
CA ASP A 196 14.03 -3.53 -29.32
C ASP A 196 13.39 -4.80 -28.72
N GLN A 197 12.97 -4.70 -27.45
CA GLN A 197 12.30 -5.79 -26.75
C GLN A 197 10.88 -5.97 -27.26
N LYS A 198 10.47 -7.23 -27.50
CA LYS A 198 9.08 -7.58 -27.83
C LYS A 198 8.29 -7.89 -26.55
N VAL A 199 7.06 -7.37 -26.47
CA VAL A 199 6.05 -7.70 -25.46
C VAL A 199 4.74 -8.04 -26.19
N LYS A 200 4.18 -9.24 -25.93
CA LYS A 200 2.98 -9.77 -26.61
C LYS A 200 3.03 -9.58 -28.14
N GLY A 201 4.16 -9.92 -28.74
CA GLY A 201 4.44 -9.80 -30.18
C GLY A 201 4.81 -8.40 -30.69
N LYS A 202 4.53 -7.32 -29.94
CA LYS A 202 4.81 -5.93 -30.34
C LYS A 202 6.21 -5.49 -29.89
N THR A 203 6.99 -4.91 -30.79
CA THR A 203 8.30 -4.31 -30.45
C THR A 203 8.12 -2.97 -29.72
N LEU A 204 8.87 -2.75 -28.64
CA LEU A 204 8.85 -1.52 -27.85
C LEU A 204 9.85 -0.50 -28.41
N ASN A 205 9.56 0.08 -29.58
CA ASN A 205 10.43 0.95 -30.37
C ASN A 205 11.06 2.17 -29.66
N HIS A 206 10.67 2.45 -28.41
CA HIS A 206 11.16 3.56 -27.58
C HIS A 206 11.43 3.13 -26.13
N LEU A 207 11.63 1.83 -25.88
CA LEU A 207 12.21 1.36 -24.62
C LEU A 207 13.70 1.72 -24.64
N ARG A 208 14.16 2.43 -23.61
CA ARG A 208 15.59 2.59 -23.33
C ARG A 208 15.93 1.95 -21.98
N LYS A 209 17.13 1.37 -21.88
CA LYS A 209 17.60 0.60 -20.71
C LYS A 209 18.97 1.11 -20.28
N THR A 210 19.16 1.28 -18.97
CA THR A 210 20.49 1.40 -18.35
C THR A 210 20.64 0.31 -17.29
N GLU A 211 21.77 -0.37 -17.28
CA GLU A 211 22.13 -1.34 -16.23
C GLU A 211 23.50 -1.01 -15.64
N SER A 212 23.66 -1.34 -14.37
CA SER A 212 24.90 -1.13 -13.60
C SER A 212 24.96 -2.11 -12.45
N VAL A 213 26.17 -2.50 -12.05
CA VAL A 213 26.43 -3.37 -10.90
C VAL A 213 27.48 -2.69 -10.03
N ASN A 214 27.32 -2.75 -8.71
CA ASN A 214 28.22 -2.08 -7.78
C ASN A 214 29.27 -3.00 -7.17
N SER A 215 30.16 -2.44 -6.34
CA SER A 215 31.18 -3.21 -5.60
C SER A 215 30.64 -4.06 -4.44
N LYS A 216 29.31 -4.27 -4.35
CA LYS A 216 28.62 -5.22 -3.46
C LYS A 216 27.76 -6.22 -4.26
N GLN A 217 27.98 -6.33 -5.58
CA GLN A 217 27.23 -7.17 -6.53
C GLN A 217 25.73 -6.86 -6.67
N ALA A 218 25.19 -5.84 -5.98
CA ALA A 218 23.79 -5.44 -6.10
C ALA A 218 23.54 -4.83 -7.48
N THR A 219 22.51 -5.31 -8.17
CA THR A 219 22.20 -4.85 -9.53
C THR A 219 21.27 -3.65 -9.51
N LYS A 220 21.41 -2.80 -10.52
CA LYS A 220 20.48 -1.71 -10.80
C LYS A 220 20.12 -1.71 -12.27
N THR A 221 18.86 -2.03 -12.55
CA THR A 221 18.26 -1.93 -13.89
C THR A 221 17.26 -0.78 -13.89
N ARG A 222 17.34 0.10 -14.90
CA ARG A 222 16.35 1.17 -15.10
C ARG A 222 15.83 1.14 -16.54
N PHE A 223 14.51 1.11 -16.65
CA PHE A 223 13.78 1.23 -17.91
C PHE A 223 13.19 2.63 -18.04
N TYR A 224 13.37 3.25 -19.19
CA TYR A 224 12.66 4.47 -19.58
C TYR A 224 11.66 4.12 -20.69
N MET A 225 10.40 4.49 -20.49
CA MET A 225 9.28 4.04 -21.33
C MET A 225 8.45 5.21 -21.87
N ARG A 226 8.10 5.09 -23.14
CA ARG A 226 7.26 6.04 -23.87
C ARG A 226 5.78 5.86 -23.57
N GLY A 227 5.11 6.90 -23.10
CA GLY A 227 3.65 7.03 -23.21
C GLY A 227 3.23 7.18 -24.68
N PRO A 228 2.14 6.53 -25.11
CA PRO A 228 1.83 6.30 -26.52
C PRO A 228 1.59 7.60 -27.29
N ASN A 229 1.58 7.49 -28.62
CA ASN A 229 1.50 8.65 -29.49
C ASN A 229 0.20 9.47 -29.28
N ALA A 230 0.22 10.75 -29.64
CA ALA A 230 -0.86 11.70 -29.34
C ALA A 230 -2.25 11.27 -29.87
N ALA A 231 -2.30 10.49 -30.95
CA ALA A 231 -3.52 9.93 -31.53
C ALA A 231 -4.10 8.73 -30.77
N ASN A 232 -3.31 8.05 -29.91
CA ASN A 232 -3.78 6.93 -29.10
C ASN A 232 -4.42 7.45 -27.80
N ILE A 233 -5.53 8.18 -27.97
CA ILE A 233 -6.33 8.76 -26.90
C ILE A 233 -7.17 7.66 -26.25
N GLY A 234 -7.04 7.42 -24.95
CA GLY A 234 -7.92 6.49 -24.23
C GLY A 234 -7.21 5.62 -23.18
N LYS A 235 -8.02 4.76 -22.55
CA LYS A 235 -7.58 3.75 -21.57
C LYS A 235 -6.51 2.79 -22.12
N TYR A 236 -6.54 2.55 -23.44
CA TYR A 236 -5.48 1.85 -24.19
C TYR A 236 -4.06 2.42 -23.91
N SER A 237 -3.93 3.69 -23.52
CA SER A 237 -2.67 4.29 -23.09
C SER A 237 -2.16 3.78 -21.75
N GLU A 238 -3.06 3.44 -20.85
CA GLU A 238 -2.78 2.93 -19.51
C GLU A 238 -2.58 1.43 -19.59
N ASP A 239 -3.50 0.71 -20.24
CA ASP A 239 -3.45 -0.75 -20.42
C ASP A 239 -2.11 -1.24 -21.01
N ASN A 240 -1.61 -0.60 -22.08
CA ASN A 240 -0.32 -1.00 -22.67
C ASN A 240 0.88 -0.65 -21.76
N LEU A 241 0.86 0.51 -21.08
CA LEU A 241 1.95 0.90 -20.17
C LEU A 241 2.00 0.03 -18.91
N GLU A 242 0.83 -0.29 -18.36
CA GLU A 242 0.61 -1.27 -17.29
C GLU A 242 1.18 -2.63 -17.68
N GLU A 243 0.85 -3.10 -18.89
CA GLU A 243 1.35 -4.37 -19.42
C GLU A 243 2.87 -4.36 -19.60
N TYR A 244 3.47 -3.25 -20.04
CA TYR A 244 4.92 -3.14 -20.20
C TYR A 244 5.65 -3.12 -18.84
N ILE A 245 5.13 -2.43 -17.81
CA ILE A 245 5.65 -2.57 -16.44
C ILE A 245 5.59 -4.04 -16.01
N PHE A 246 4.43 -4.68 -16.20
CA PHE A 246 4.19 -6.05 -15.76
C PHE A 246 5.14 -7.04 -16.44
N GLU A 247 5.18 -7.07 -17.76
CA GLU A 247 5.99 -8.03 -18.54
C GLU A 247 7.50 -7.78 -18.36
N LEU A 248 7.95 -6.52 -18.26
CA LEU A 248 9.36 -6.22 -17.97
C LEU A 248 9.73 -6.52 -16.52
N GLY A 249 8.88 -6.13 -15.56
CA GLY A 249 9.12 -6.30 -14.14
C GLY A 249 9.10 -7.75 -13.70
N THR A 250 8.10 -8.53 -14.14
CA THR A 250 8.04 -9.97 -13.89
C THR A 250 9.23 -10.70 -14.53
N LYS A 251 9.58 -10.40 -15.80
CA LYS A 251 10.77 -10.98 -16.45
C LYS A 251 12.09 -10.63 -15.73
N THR A 252 12.23 -9.42 -15.20
CA THR A 252 13.44 -8.99 -14.50
C THR A 252 13.53 -9.58 -13.09
N LEU A 253 12.39 -9.75 -12.41
CA LEU A 253 12.31 -10.40 -11.09
C LEU A 253 12.44 -11.92 -11.15
N LYS A 254 11.92 -12.58 -12.19
CA LYS A 254 11.66 -14.03 -12.21
C LYS A 254 12.85 -14.85 -11.73
N ASN A 255 14.02 -14.72 -12.38
CA ASN A 255 15.18 -15.54 -12.06
C ASN A 255 15.68 -15.35 -10.62
N LYS A 256 15.51 -14.16 -10.04
CA LYS A 256 15.91 -13.86 -8.65
C LYS A 256 14.90 -14.43 -7.65
N LEU A 257 13.60 -14.28 -7.91
CA LEU A 257 12.55 -14.92 -7.10
C LEU A 257 12.60 -16.45 -7.21
N ASP A 258 12.83 -17.01 -8.40
CA ASP A 258 13.07 -18.44 -8.60
C ASP A 258 14.21 -18.93 -7.71
N SER A 259 15.34 -18.21 -7.67
CA SER A 259 16.50 -18.60 -6.85
C SER A 259 16.25 -18.50 -5.34
N TRP A 260 15.33 -17.61 -4.91
CA TRP A 260 15.01 -17.41 -3.51
C TRP A 260 13.91 -18.35 -3.00
N GLU A 261 13.07 -18.91 -3.88
CA GLU A 261 12.02 -19.84 -3.49
C GLU A 261 12.59 -21.21 -3.05
N TRP A 262 13.86 -21.51 -3.37
CA TRP A 262 14.59 -22.70 -2.90
C TRP A 262 15.40 -22.48 -1.61
N LEU A 263 15.46 -21.26 -1.07
CA LEU A 263 16.21 -20.97 0.16
C LEU A 263 15.39 -21.36 1.40
N GLU A 264 16.07 -21.75 2.48
CA GLU A 264 15.42 -21.97 3.76
C GLU A 264 15.02 -20.64 4.43
N ASP A 265 14.04 -20.67 5.33
CA ASP A 265 13.50 -19.46 5.96
C ASP A 265 14.57 -18.68 6.76
N GLU A 266 15.60 -19.36 7.26
CA GLU A 266 16.81 -18.81 7.89
C GLU A 266 17.64 -17.97 6.90
N GLU A 267 18.08 -18.58 5.79
CA GLU A 267 18.84 -17.90 4.73
C GLU A 267 18.03 -16.74 4.12
N LEU A 268 16.73 -16.98 3.92
CA LEU A 268 15.79 -15.99 3.41
C LEU A 268 15.68 -14.78 4.34
N LYS A 269 15.96 -14.86 5.65
CA LYS A 269 15.98 -13.67 6.53
C LYS A 269 17.14 -12.74 6.17
N GLU A 270 18.30 -13.27 5.81
CA GLU A 270 19.50 -12.50 5.42
C GLU A 270 19.38 -11.87 4.03
N VAL A 271 18.60 -12.47 3.12
CA VAL A 271 18.34 -11.96 1.77
C VAL A 271 17.76 -10.54 1.80
N LYS A 272 18.50 -9.58 1.24
CA LYS A 272 18.04 -8.21 1.03
C LYS A 272 16.91 -8.13 -0.02
N PRO A 273 15.93 -7.24 0.17
CA PRO A 273 14.79 -7.12 -0.74
C PRO A 273 15.16 -6.39 -2.03
N VAL A 274 14.43 -6.67 -3.11
CA VAL A 274 14.45 -5.89 -4.35
C VAL A 274 13.55 -4.67 -4.19
N ASN A 275 14.01 -3.50 -4.63
CA ASN A 275 13.19 -2.27 -4.66
C ASN A 275 12.69 -2.01 -6.08
N LEU A 276 11.37 -2.06 -6.28
CA LEU A 276 10.73 -1.55 -7.49
C LEU A 276 10.35 -0.08 -7.28
N ILE A 277 11.00 0.81 -8.03
CA ILE A 277 10.74 2.26 -7.99
C ILE A 277 10.11 2.68 -9.32
N ILE A 278 8.84 3.06 -9.29
CA ILE A 278 8.05 3.28 -10.51
C ILE A 278 7.59 4.74 -10.53
N GLN A 279 8.26 5.56 -11.35
CA GLN A 279 7.90 6.95 -11.61
C GLN A 279 7.08 7.04 -12.90
N GLY A 280 5.97 7.76 -12.85
CA GLY A 280 5.14 8.00 -14.03
C GLY A 280 4.60 9.42 -14.08
N HIS A 281 4.38 9.93 -15.29
CA HIS A 281 3.76 11.23 -15.55
C HIS A 281 2.46 11.06 -16.32
N SER A 282 1.41 11.84 -15.99
CA SER A 282 0.12 11.81 -16.69
C SER A 282 -0.50 10.40 -16.66
N ARG A 283 -0.95 9.86 -17.80
CA ARG A 283 -1.39 8.45 -17.95
C ARG A 283 -0.32 7.44 -17.54
N GLY A 284 0.97 7.78 -17.69
CA GLY A 284 2.07 6.97 -17.18
C GLY A 284 2.10 6.87 -15.65
N ALA A 285 1.61 7.89 -14.94
CA ALA A 285 1.47 7.88 -13.48
C ALA A 285 0.30 7.00 -13.01
N ILE A 286 -0.72 6.77 -13.84
CA ILE A 286 -1.81 5.82 -13.51
C ILE A 286 -1.32 4.39 -13.75
N ALA A 287 -0.74 4.15 -14.92
CA ALA A 287 -0.12 2.88 -15.26
C ALA A 287 0.96 2.46 -14.24
N SER A 288 1.75 3.40 -13.68
CA SER A 288 2.73 3.08 -12.63
C SER A 288 2.11 2.48 -11.36
N GLY A 289 0.90 2.91 -10.99
CA GLY A 289 0.15 2.30 -9.88
C GLY A 289 -0.39 0.92 -10.24
N LEU A 290 -1.09 0.82 -11.38
CA LEU A 290 -1.75 -0.42 -11.81
C LEU A 290 -0.74 -1.55 -12.12
N GLY A 291 0.38 -1.23 -12.78
CA GLY A 291 1.44 -2.20 -13.07
C GLY A 291 2.15 -2.69 -11.81
N ALA A 292 2.34 -1.84 -10.80
CA ALA A 292 2.83 -2.24 -9.49
C ALA A 292 1.87 -3.23 -8.81
N MET A 293 0.57 -2.92 -8.81
CA MET A 293 -0.47 -3.80 -8.25
C MET A 293 -0.54 -5.16 -8.95
N ARG A 294 -0.28 -5.21 -10.28
CA ARG A 294 -0.17 -6.46 -11.05
C ARG A 294 1.10 -7.25 -10.73
N ILE A 295 2.26 -6.59 -10.59
CA ILE A 295 3.49 -7.28 -10.17
C ILE A 295 3.30 -7.87 -8.78
N LYS A 296 2.76 -7.11 -7.82
CA LYS A 296 2.50 -7.62 -6.46
C LYS A 296 1.49 -8.78 -6.47
N ARG A 297 0.45 -8.72 -7.30
CA ARG A 297 -0.47 -9.85 -7.53
C ARG A 297 0.27 -11.09 -8.02
N TRP A 298 1.10 -10.97 -9.05
CA TRP A 298 1.89 -12.08 -9.60
C TRP A 298 2.90 -12.67 -8.60
N ILE A 299 3.52 -11.84 -7.75
CA ILE A 299 4.34 -12.35 -6.63
C ILE A 299 3.46 -13.14 -5.66
N SER A 300 2.30 -12.61 -5.25
CA SER A 300 1.38 -13.33 -4.35
C SER A 300 0.79 -14.60 -4.95
N ASP A 301 0.71 -14.73 -6.27
CA ASP A 301 0.19 -15.92 -6.97
C ASP A 301 1.26 -16.98 -7.28
N LYS A 302 2.54 -16.61 -7.36
CA LYS A 302 3.64 -17.52 -7.76
C LYS A 302 4.73 -17.73 -6.71
N TYR A 303 4.99 -16.72 -5.88
CA TYR A 303 6.05 -16.67 -4.89
C TYR A 303 5.52 -16.09 -3.56
N PRO A 304 4.44 -16.66 -2.97
CA PRO A 304 3.74 -16.04 -1.84
C PRO A 304 4.64 -15.84 -0.61
N ARG A 305 5.63 -16.71 -0.41
CA ARG A 305 6.66 -16.62 0.66
C ARG A 305 7.56 -15.39 0.48
N LEU A 306 7.81 -14.98 -0.76
CA LEU A 306 8.70 -13.87 -1.12
C LEU A 306 7.98 -12.50 -1.22
N LEU A 307 6.69 -12.41 -0.86
CA LEU A 307 5.91 -11.18 -1.01
C LEU A 307 6.48 -9.98 -0.24
N ASN A 308 7.19 -10.21 0.86
CA ASN A 308 7.87 -9.17 1.64
C ASN A 308 9.30 -8.84 1.14
N LYS A 309 9.84 -9.61 0.18
CA LYS A 309 11.16 -9.40 -0.43
C LYS A 309 11.13 -8.47 -1.64
N VAL A 310 9.97 -7.92 -1.99
CA VAL A 310 9.83 -6.87 -3.02
C VAL A 310 9.18 -5.62 -2.41
N LYS A 311 9.98 -4.58 -2.22
CA LYS A 311 9.55 -3.25 -1.77
C LYS A 311 9.01 -2.46 -2.97
N PHE A 312 7.85 -1.81 -2.83
CA PHE A 312 7.26 -0.95 -3.86
C PHE A 312 7.36 0.53 -3.47
N GLN A 313 7.89 1.34 -4.38
CA GLN A 313 7.98 2.80 -4.24
C GLN A 313 7.36 3.44 -5.49
N LEU A 314 6.38 4.33 -5.31
CA LEU A 314 5.66 4.99 -6.41
C LEU A 314 5.81 6.50 -6.35
N ILE A 315 6.07 7.12 -7.50
CA ILE A 315 6.05 8.59 -7.65
C ILE A 315 5.19 8.96 -8.85
N GLN A 316 3.96 9.40 -8.56
CA GLN A 316 2.91 9.67 -9.55
C GLN A 316 2.80 11.18 -9.81
N TYR A 317 3.29 11.65 -10.94
CA TYR A 317 3.26 13.06 -11.35
C TYR A 317 2.01 13.36 -12.18
N ASP A 318 1.09 14.13 -11.58
CA ASP A 318 -0.23 14.54 -12.07
C ASP A 318 -0.97 13.40 -12.80
N PRO A 319 -1.36 12.33 -12.07
CA PRO A 319 -2.03 11.18 -12.67
C PRO A 319 -3.36 11.59 -13.28
N VAL A 320 -3.51 11.39 -14.59
CA VAL A 320 -4.63 11.86 -15.41
C VAL A 320 -5.08 10.73 -16.33
N ALA A 321 -6.38 10.45 -16.36
CA ALA A 321 -6.98 9.22 -16.90
C ALA A 321 -7.00 9.11 -18.44
N GLY A 322 -7.44 7.97 -18.97
CA GLY A 322 -7.76 7.77 -20.39
C GLY A 322 -9.19 8.18 -20.77
N GLY A 323 -9.38 8.73 -21.97
CA GLY A 323 -10.71 8.92 -22.57
C GLY A 323 -11.65 9.84 -21.78
N ILE A 324 -12.92 9.44 -21.64
CA ILE A 324 -13.99 10.23 -21.00
C ILE A 324 -13.66 10.59 -19.53
N GLU A 325 -12.88 9.77 -18.83
CA GLU A 325 -12.51 10.02 -17.43
C GLU A 325 -11.67 11.29 -17.20
N ASN A 326 -11.07 11.87 -18.26
CA ASN A 326 -10.39 13.18 -18.23
C ASN A 326 -11.33 14.37 -17.98
N PHE A 327 -12.63 14.20 -18.23
CA PHE A 327 -13.62 15.28 -18.33
C PHE A 327 -14.54 15.34 -17.10
N GLY A 328 -13.97 15.22 -15.89
CA GLY A 328 -14.69 15.39 -14.63
C GLY A 328 -15.32 14.14 -14.01
N PHE A 329 -15.24 12.97 -14.65
CA PHE A 329 -15.83 11.72 -14.12
C PHE A 329 -15.03 11.09 -12.96
N ASN A 330 -13.94 11.73 -12.53
CA ASN A 330 -13.25 11.48 -11.27
C ASN A 330 -12.84 10.00 -11.05
N ALA A 331 -12.00 9.49 -11.96
CA ALA A 331 -11.31 8.21 -11.85
C ALA A 331 -10.63 8.03 -10.48
N LYS A 332 -10.50 6.79 -10.00
CA LYS A 332 -10.02 6.51 -8.62
C LYS A 332 -9.09 5.30 -8.58
N ILE A 333 -8.01 5.40 -7.81
CA ILE A 333 -7.16 4.28 -7.39
C ILE A 333 -6.99 4.32 -5.88
N ASP A 334 -6.92 3.16 -5.25
CA ASP A 334 -6.59 3.03 -3.83
C ASP A 334 -5.44 2.01 -3.70
N HIS A 335 -4.28 2.49 -3.27
CA HIS A 335 -3.09 1.64 -3.09
C HIS A 335 -3.22 0.73 -1.86
N ALA A 336 -4.07 1.11 -0.90
CA ALA A 336 -4.21 0.44 0.39
C ALA A 336 -5.69 0.37 0.86
N PRO A 337 -6.59 -0.29 0.12
CA PRO A 337 -7.98 -0.51 0.54
C PRO A 337 -8.03 -1.27 1.87
N GLY A 338 -8.52 -0.62 2.92
CA GLY A 338 -8.59 -1.15 4.30
C GLY A 338 -9.55 -2.32 4.53
N ARG A 339 -10.08 -2.94 3.46
CA ARG A 339 -10.85 -4.17 3.46
C ARG A 339 -10.51 -4.96 2.20
N GLU A 340 -10.11 -6.22 2.37
CA GLU A 340 -9.68 -7.09 1.28
C GLU A 340 -10.75 -7.25 0.17
N LYS A 341 -12.03 -7.30 0.54
CA LYS A 341 -13.15 -7.36 -0.43
C LYS A 341 -13.25 -6.12 -1.33
N ASP A 342 -12.79 -4.96 -0.86
CA ASP A 342 -12.83 -3.72 -1.63
C ASP A 342 -11.66 -3.67 -2.64
N ALA A 343 -10.62 -4.49 -2.46
CA ALA A 343 -9.55 -4.73 -3.43
C ALA A 343 -9.95 -5.72 -4.54
N LYS A 344 -10.87 -6.65 -4.27
CA LYS A 344 -11.27 -7.77 -5.17
C LYS A 344 -12.17 -7.37 -6.35
N LYS A 345 -12.12 -6.11 -6.82
CA LYS A 345 -12.94 -5.63 -7.95
C LYS A 345 -12.45 -6.06 -9.33
N ASP A 346 -11.16 -6.33 -9.48
CA ASP A 346 -10.55 -6.92 -10.67
C ASP A 346 -9.42 -7.83 -10.17
N SER A 347 -9.45 -9.10 -10.56
CA SER A 347 -8.57 -10.15 -10.04
C SER A 347 -7.09 -9.96 -10.44
N ARG A 348 -6.81 -9.11 -11.44
CA ARG A 348 -5.45 -8.81 -11.91
C ARG A 348 -4.62 -8.01 -10.90
N TYR A 349 -5.26 -7.31 -9.95
CA TYR A 349 -4.59 -6.38 -9.04
C TYR A 349 -4.52 -6.89 -7.60
N MET A 350 -3.48 -6.47 -6.88
CA MET A 350 -3.36 -6.63 -5.43
C MET A 350 -3.04 -5.28 -4.78
N SER A 351 -3.62 -5.05 -3.59
CA SER A 351 -3.30 -3.90 -2.73
C SER A 351 -1.78 -3.80 -2.47
N LEU A 352 -1.19 -2.65 -2.76
CA LEU A 352 0.22 -2.36 -2.46
C LEU A 352 0.48 -2.25 -0.96
N GLY A 353 -0.56 -2.01 -0.16
CA GLY A 353 -0.52 -2.05 1.30
C GLY A 353 0.00 -0.75 1.93
N GLU A 354 0.23 -0.77 3.24
CA GLU A 354 0.74 0.39 3.98
C GLU A 354 2.26 0.51 3.90
N GLU A 355 2.93 -0.59 3.54
CA GLU A 355 4.36 -0.73 3.32
C GLU A 355 4.88 -0.04 2.03
N ALA A 356 3.98 0.28 1.10
CA ALA A 356 4.36 0.88 -0.18
C ALA A 356 4.62 2.39 -0.06
N ASP A 357 5.82 2.82 -0.45
CA ASP A 357 6.26 4.20 -0.30
C ASP A 357 5.72 5.07 -1.44
N THR A 358 4.53 5.64 -1.22
CA THR A 358 3.69 6.26 -2.24
C THR A 358 3.70 7.78 -2.15
N THR A 359 4.21 8.43 -3.21
CA THR A 359 4.24 9.90 -3.35
C THR A 359 3.45 10.32 -4.58
N VAL A 360 2.52 11.26 -4.42
CA VAL A 360 1.71 11.81 -5.51
C VAL A 360 1.97 13.30 -5.63
N VAL A 361 2.30 13.77 -6.83
CA VAL A 361 2.49 15.19 -7.12
C VAL A 361 1.30 15.66 -7.94
N TYR A 362 0.42 16.49 -7.38
CA TYR A 362 -0.71 17.07 -8.09
C TYR A 362 -0.42 18.53 -8.44
N SER A 363 -0.82 18.92 -9.64
CA SER A 363 -1.07 20.33 -9.92
C SER A 363 -2.44 20.74 -9.38
N MET A 364 -2.53 21.87 -8.68
CA MET A 364 -3.81 22.43 -8.23
C MET A 364 -4.64 22.92 -9.42
N HIS A 365 -4.01 23.50 -10.45
CA HIS A 365 -4.67 24.05 -11.63
C HIS A 365 -3.89 23.83 -12.95
N GLN A 366 -4.59 23.88 -14.10
CA GLN A 366 -4.06 23.78 -15.46
C GLN A 366 -4.47 24.92 -16.39
N GLN A 367 -3.51 25.41 -17.19
CA GLN A 367 -3.75 26.32 -18.32
C GLN A 367 -4.67 25.72 -19.41
N HIS A 368 -4.91 24.42 -19.40
CA HIS A 368 -5.79 23.71 -20.34
C HIS A 368 -7.09 23.31 -19.64
N GLU A 369 -7.98 24.27 -19.46
CA GLU A 369 -9.15 24.18 -18.59
C GLU A 369 -10.03 22.95 -18.82
N GLN A 370 -10.29 22.61 -20.08
CA GLN A 370 -11.21 21.55 -20.52
C GLN A 370 -10.66 20.12 -20.38
N PHE A 371 -9.38 19.97 -20.05
CA PHE A 371 -8.68 18.68 -20.08
C PHE A 371 -7.93 18.43 -18.76
N PHE A 372 -7.43 17.21 -18.61
CA PHE A 372 -6.60 16.81 -17.46
C PHE A 372 -7.33 16.97 -16.10
N THR A 373 -8.55 16.43 -15.95
CA THR A 373 -9.02 16.07 -14.60
C THR A 373 -8.13 14.93 -14.08
N PRO A 374 -7.52 15.05 -12.89
CA PRO A 374 -6.67 14.01 -12.36
C PRO A 374 -7.47 12.82 -11.81
N GLN A 375 -6.84 11.66 -11.77
CA GLN A 375 -7.29 10.51 -11.00
C GLN A 375 -7.08 10.78 -9.50
N TYR A 376 -8.10 10.50 -8.69
CA TYR A 376 -8.02 10.49 -7.23
C TYR A 376 -7.19 9.29 -6.75
N VAL A 377 -5.99 9.55 -6.24
CA VAL A 377 -5.13 8.56 -5.58
C VAL A 377 -5.42 8.60 -4.09
N LYS A 378 -6.08 7.56 -3.59
CA LYS A 378 -6.40 7.38 -2.18
C LYS A 378 -5.21 6.80 -1.41
N ASN A 379 -5.12 7.12 -0.11
CA ASN A 379 -4.16 6.55 0.84
C ASN A 379 -2.66 6.77 0.55
N ALA A 380 -2.29 7.70 -0.33
CA ALA A 380 -0.89 8.10 -0.55
C ALA A 380 -0.18 8.43 0.77
N LYS A 381 1.10 8.05 0.90
CA LYS A 381 1.94 8.41 2.06
C LYS A 381 2.33 9.88 2.03
N ARG A 382 2.55 10.42 0.83
CA ARG A 382 2.89 11.83 0.59
C ARG A 382 2.09 12.41 -0.55
N LEU A 383 1.69 13.67 -0.40
CA LEU A 383 1.05 14.46 -1.45
C LEU A 383 1.76 15.80 -1.57
N ILE A 384 2.25 16.12 -2.76
CA ILE A 384 2.89 17.40 -3.09
C ILE A 384 1.98 18.17 -4.05
N LEU A 385 1.67 19.41 -3.72
CA LEU A 385 0.85 20.32 -4.53
C LEU A 385 1.77 21.29 -5.27
N THR A 386 1.69 21.39 -6.60
CA THR A 386 2.23 22.52 -7.37
C THR A 386 1.07 23.40 -7.83
N VAL A 387 1.22 24.73 -7.87
CA VAL A 387 0.07 25.58 -8.19
C VAL A 387 -0.36 25.47 -9.67
N THR A 388 0.59 25.36 -10.60
CA THR A 388 0.30 25.25 -12.05
C THR A 388 1.17 24.21 -12.80
N SER A 389 0.82 23.98 -14.08
CA SER A 389 1.46 23.11 -15.09
C SER A 389 1.28 21.61 -14.92
N HIS A 390 0.85 20.93 -15.99
CA HIS A 390 0.66 19.47 -16.03
C HIS A 390 1.99 18.73 -15.92
N ALA A 391 3.09 19.38 -16.30
CA ALA A 391 4.42 18.87 -16.06
C ALA A 391 4.83 18.91 -14.57
N VAL A 392 4.10 19.58 -13.67
CA VAL A 392 4.41 19.67 -12.22
C VAL A 392 5.90 19.95 -11.95
N ASN A 393 6.42 20.98 -12.62
CA ASN A 393 7.82 21.42 -12.65
C ASN A 393 8.85 20.43 -13.24
N LEU A 394 8.46 19.24 -13.73
CA LEU A 394 9.38 18.26 -14.34
C LEU A 394 10.22 18.80 -15.52
N ASP A 395 9.71 19.82 -16.23
CA ASP A 395 10.40 20.46 -17.34
C ASP A 395 11.15 21.74 -16.98
N LYS A 396 11.17 22.13 -15.69
CA LYS A 396 12.03 23.18 -15.17
C LYS A 396 13.42 22.64 -14.86
N VAL A 397 14.41 23.51 -14.97
CA VAL A 397 15.72 23.36 -14.33
C VAL A 397 15.75 24.20 -13.07
N ASP A 398 16.55 23.75 -12.11
CA ASP A 398 16.99 24.59 -11.01
C ASP A 398 18.09 25.54 -11.52
N GLN A 399 17.82 26.84 -11.44
CA GLN A 399 18.67 27.95 -11.89
C GLN A 399 19.43 28.62 -10.75
N THR A 400 19.34 28.12 -9.51
CA THR A 400 20.07 28.68 -8.36
C THR A 400 21.55 28.26 -8.34
N GLN A 401 21.92 27.31 -9.19
CA GLN A 401 23.22 26.66 -9.28
C GLN A 401 24.00 27.15 -10.51
N ASP A 402 25.32 27.30 -10.40
CA ASP A 402 26.20 27.76 -11.49
C ASP A 402 26.09 26.92 -12.78
N LYS A 403 25.67 25.65 -12.64
CA LYS A 403 25.36 24.74 -13.73
C LYS A 403 23.89 24.31 -13.57
N PRO A 404 22.97 24.65 -14.52
CA PRO A 404 21.56 24.33 -14.38
C PRO A 404 21.29 22.85 -14.11
N THR A 405 20.69 22.54 -12.96
CA THR A 405 20.44 21.16 -12.53
C THR A 405 18.98 20.75 -12.73
N ARG A 406 18.64 19.48 -12.42
CA ARG A 406 17.25 19.02 -12.38
C ARG A 406 16.49 19.83 -11.33
N VAL A 407 15.18 20.07 -11.53
CA VAL A 407 14.32 20.66 -10.49
C VAL A 407 14.58 19.98 -9.13
N THR A 408 14.82 20.81 -8.13
CA THR A 408 15.17 20.40 -6.77
C THR A 408 14.21 21.10 -5.83
N TYR A 409 13.62 20.34 -4.92
CA TYR A 409 12.70 20.82 -3.91
C TYR A 409 13.44 20.99 -2.59
N LEU A 410 13.14 22.03 -1.83
CA LEU A 410 13.64 22.17 -0.46
C LEU A 410 12.51 21.83 0.51
N ALA A 411 12.76 21.05 1.55
CA ALA A 411 11.74 20.75 2.55
C ALA A 411 12.34 20.66 3.95
N GLU A 412 11.57 21.01 4.96
CA GLU A 412 11.97 20.76 6.35
C GLU A 412 11.79 19.28 6.70
N LYS A 413 12.83 18.70 7.32
CA LYS A 413 12.86 17.35 7.87
C LYS A 413 13.66 17.39 9.17
N GLY A 414 13.02 17.02 10.29
CA GLY A 414 13.66 17.02 11.61
C GLY A 414 14.20 18.39 12.09
N GLY A 415 13.54 19.51 11.76
CA GLY A 415 13.97 20.85 12.15
C GLY A 415 15.09 21.45 11.28
N LYS A 416 15.42 20.82 10.15
CA LYS A 416 16.41 21.32 9.17
C LYS A 416 15.84 21.27 7.76
N VAL A 417 16.24 22.22 6.91
CA VAL A 417 15.88 22.19 5.48
C VAL A 417 16.88 21.31 4.73
N GLU A 418 16.36 20.33 4.01
CA GLU A 418 17.11 19.41 3.15
C GLU A 418 16.62 19.54 1.70
N ALA A 419 17.45 19.14 0.73
CA ALA A 419 17.15 19.20 -0.69
C ALA A 419 16.74 17.83 -1.25
N PHE A 420 15.69 17.78 -2.06
CA PHE A 420 15.07 16.56 -2.57
C PHE A 420 14.91 16.60 -4.09
N ARG A 421 15.37 15.56 -4.78
CA ARG A 421 15.46 15.52 -6.25
C ARG A 421 14.99 14.16 -6.80
N SER A 422 14.20 14.18 -7.88
CA SER A 422 13.82 12.96 -8.63
C SER A 422 13.19 11.86 -7.75
N THR A 423 13.85 10.71 -7.56
CA THR A 423 13.35 9.63 -6.67
C THR A 423 13.60 9.89 -5.18
N GLY A 424 14.42 10.88 -4.83
CA GLY A 424 14.64 11.32 -3.45
C GLY A 424 13.40 11.92 -2.77
N LEU A 425 12.33 12.24 -3.51
CA LEU A 425 11.03 12.61 -2.91
C LEU A 425 10.42 11.48 -2.05
N ALA A 426 10.90 10.24 -2.20
CA ALA A 426 10.60 9.13 -1.29
C ALA A 426 11.25 9.26 0.11
N GLU A 427 12.22 10.16 0.30
CA GLU A 427 12.89 10.40 1.59
C GLU A 427 12.27 11.54 2.42
N LEU A 428 11.25 12.21 1.88
CA LEU A 428 10.43 13.15 2.65
C LEU A 428 9.65 12.41 3.76
N ASP A 429 9.20 13.14 4.77
CA ASP A 429 8.28 12.60 5.78
C ASP A 429 6.86 12.39 5.21
N GLY A 430 6.03 11.61 5.92
CA GLY A 430 4.60 11.51 5.62
C GLY A 430 3.90 12.86 5.81
N GLY A 431 3.12 13.30 4.81
CA GLY A 431 2.40 14.57 4.89
C GLY A 431 1.81 15.05 3.58
N VAL A 432 1.08 16.17 3.66
CA VAL A 432 0.71 17.01 2.53
C VAL A 432 1.67 18.20 2.50
N TYR A 433 2.11 18.58 1.31
CA TYR A 433 3.06 19.67 1.10
C TYR A 433 2.59 20.54 -0.07
N ILE A 434 2.87 21.84 -0.04
CA ILE A 434 2.71 22.75 -1.18
C ILE A 434 4.07 23.31 -1.61
N ALA A 435 4.34 23.22 -2.91
CA ALA A 435 5.51 23.79 -3.55
C ALA A 435 5.24 25.25 -3.92
N ASP A 436 6.03 26.16 -3.36
CA ASP A 436 6.02 27.56 -3.77
C ASP A 436 6.80 27.81 -5.07
N ASP A 437 6.85 29.07 -5.50
CA ASP A 437 7.50 29.50 -6.73
C ASP A 437 9.03 29.22 -6.75
N GLN A 438 9.68 29.06 -5.58
CA GLN A 438 11.08 28.67 -5.43
C GLN A 438 11.28 27.16 -5.22
N ASN A 439 10.21 26.34 -5.29
CA ASN A 439 10.18 24.92 -4.95
C ASN A 439 10.45 24.61 -3.45
N ASN A 440 10.18 25.54 -2.54
CA ASN A 440 10.10 25.20 -1.11
C ASN A 440 8.80 24.41 -0.88
N LEU A 441 8.89 23.25 -0.22
CA LEU A 441 7.78 22.37 0.16
C LEU A 441 7.32 22.69 1.57
N ILE A 442 6.34 23.58 1.68
CA ILE A 442 5.74 23.95 2.96
C ILE A 442 4.71 22.90 3.36
N LYS A 443 4.80 22.40 4.60
CA LYS A 443 3.94 21.30 5.08
C LYS A 443 2.55 21.82 5.48
N ILE A 444 1.52 21.17 4.94
CA ILE A 444 0.12 21.37 5.30
C ILE A 444 -0.28 20.29 6.31
N ASN A 445 -0.88 20.72 7.41
CA ASN A 445 -1.14 19.93 8.61
C ASN A 445 -2.64 19.63 8.79
N SER A 446 -3.53 20.43 8.20
CA SER A 446 -4.98 20.25 8.28
C SER A 446 -5.69 20.50 6.94
N LEU A 447 -6.95 20.10 6.83
CA LEU A 447 -7.76 20.31 5.61
C LEU A 447 -8.20 21.78 5.49
N GLU A 448 -8.34 22.46 6.63
CA GLU A 448 -8.70 23.87 6.76
C GLU A 448 -7.54 24.77 6.29
N GLU A 449 -6.29 24.41 6.62
CA GLU A 449 -5.08 25.04 6.06
C GLU A 449 -5.06 24.93 4.53
N TYR A 450 -5.36 23.75 3.97
CA TYR A 450 -5.49 23.56 2.53
C TYR A 450 -6.62 24.39 1.92
N ASP A 451 -7.82 24.39 2.53
CA ASP A 451 -8.98 25.09 1.98
C ASP A 451 -8.80 26.62 2.00
N ALA A 452 -8.10 27.16 3.00
CA ALA A 452 -7.71 28.57 3.06
C ALA A 452 -6.73 28.96 1.92
N LEU A 453 -5.66 28.16 1.74
CA LEU A 453 -4.73 28.31 0.62
C LEU A 453 -5.43 28.20 -0.74
N ALA A 454 -6.23 27.15 -0.93
CA ALA A 454 -6.96 26.89 -2.16
C ALA A 454 -7.93 28.04 -2.49
N LYS A 455 -8.67 28.56 -1.51
CA LYS A 455 -9.55 29.73 -1.66
C LYS A 455 -8.79 30.99 -2.10
N THR A 456 -7.56 31.19 -1.64
CA THR A 456 -6.72 32.35 -2.02
C THR A 456 -6.13 32.21 -3.42
N LEU A 457 -5.47 31.07 -3.68
CA LEU A 457 -4.76 30.77 -4.94
C LEU A 457 -5.75 30.59 -6.11
N LEU A 458 -6.83 29.84 -5.90
CA LEU A 458 -7.78 29.43 -6.94
C LEU A 458 -8.99 30.37 -7.07
N LYS A 459 -9.03 31.49 -6.34
CA LYS A 459 -10.18 32.44 -6.25
C LYS A 459 -10.87 32.74 -7.59
N ASP A 460 -10.07 32.92 -8.63
CA ASP A 460 -10.53 33.42 -9.94
C ASP A 460 -10.62 32.30 -11.00
N THR A 461 -10.45 31.03 -10.58
CA THR A 461 -10.34 29.84 -11.46
C THR A 461 -11.57 28.91 -11.39
N LYS A 462 -12.72 29.41 -11.84
CA LYS A 462 -13.99 28.66 -11.73
C LYS A 462 -14.11 27.47 -12.68
N THR A 463 -13.27 27.40 -13.70
CA THR A 463 -13.32 26.51 -14.86
C THR A 463 -12.80 25.09 -14.62
N GLN A 464 -12.14 24.81 -13.49
CA GLN A 464 -11.53 23.50 -13.18
C GLN A 464 -12.06 22.84 -11.88
N ALA A 465 -13.32 23.10 -11.51
CA ALA A 465 -13.92 22.64 -10.26
C ALA A 465 -13.72 21.13 -9.95
N ALA A 466 -13.81 20.24 -10.96
CA ALA A 466 -13.59 18.81 -10.78
C ALA A 466 -12.15 18.45 -10.35
N ARG A 467 -11.13 19.12 -10.92
CA ARG A 467 -9.74 18.97 -10.47
C ARG A 467 -9.59 19.43 -9.02
N HIS A 468 -10.15 20.60 -8.68
CA HIS A 468 -10.06 21.15 -7.33
C HIS A 468 -10.72 20.21 -6.30
N GLU A 469 -11.84 19.59 -6.67
CA GLU A 469 -12.53 18.59 -5.85
C GLU A 469 -11.72 17.30 -5.66
N VAL A 470 -11.09 16.77 -6.71
CA VAL A 470 -10.21 15.59 -6.64
C VAL A 470 -8.98 15.86 -5.76
N VAL A 471 -8.31 17.01 -5.96
CA VAL A 471 -7.13 17.38 -5.16
C VAL A 471 -7.51 17.54 -3.69
N ARG A 472 -8.63 18.21 -3.37
CA ARG A 472 -9.15 18.31 -2.00
C ARG A 472 -9.43 16.94 -1.37
N LYS A 473 -10.03 16.01 -2.12
CA LYS A 473 -10.27 14.63 -1.66
C LYS A 473 -8.96 13.88 -1.37
N ALA A 474 -7.95 14.06 -2.23
CA ALA A 474 -6.64 13.43 -2.05
C ALA A 474 -5.89 13.99 -0.83
N VAL A 475 -5.94 15.31 -0.61
CA VAL A 475 -5.41 15.97 0.61
C VAL A 475 -6.08 15.42 1.86
N ALA A 476 -7.42 15.40 1.91
CA ALA A 476 -8.17 14.85 3.05
C ALA A 476 -7.82 13.38 3.33
N SER A 477 -7.67 12.55 2.29
CA SER A 477 -7.27 11.15 2.45
C SER A 477 -5.82 10.98 2.92
N CYS A 478 -4.90 11.86 2.51
CA CYS A 478 -3.50 11.78 2.89
C CYS A 478 -3.31 12.19 4.36
N LEU A 479 -3.96 13.27 4.81
CA LEU A 479 -3.96 13.72 6.20
C LEU A 479 -4.51 12.64 7.15
N ALA A 480 -5.73 12.14 6.88
CA ALA A 480 -6.35 11.09 7.70
C ALA A 480 -5.55 9.76 7.69
N GLY A 481 -4.96 9.40 6.55
CA GLY A 481 -4.08 8.23 6.45
C GLY A 481 -2.81 8.38 7.29
N ASN A 482 -2.23 9.59 7.36
CA ASN A 482 -1.02 9.87 8.13
C ASN A 482 -1.27 10.00 9.65
N GLU A 483 -2.46 10.47 10.06
CA GLU A 483 -2.90 10.37 11.47
C GLU A 483 -3.00 8.90 11.93
N VAL A 484 -3.63 8.04 11.11
CA VAL A 484 -3.74 6.60 11.42
C VAL A 484 -2.35 5.94 11.47
N ARG A 485 -1.42 6.31 10.59
CA ARG A 485 -0.03 5.84 10.61
C ARG A 485 0.72 6.29 11.86
N SER A 486 0.68 7.57 12.23
CA SER A 486 1.39 8.07 13.42
C SER A 486 0.86 7.45 14.72
N LEU A 487 -0.45 7.20 14.81
CA LEU A 487 -1.06 6.47 15.92
C LEU A 487 -0.66 4.98 15.97
N LYS A 488 -0.40 4.34 14.82
CA LYS A 488 0.17 2.98 14.75
C LYS A 488 1.63 2.97 15.17
N GLU A 489 2.45 3.89 14.63
CA GLU A 489 3.87 4.01 14.97
C GLU A 489 4.09 4.33 16.46
N LYS A 490 3.30 5.23 17.03
CA LYS A 490 3.33 5.53 18.47
C LYS A 490 3.06 4.27 19.30
N LYS A 491 2.01 3.51 18.97
CA LYS A 491 1.68 2.23 19.64
C LYS A 491 2.75 1.16 19.44
N ALA A 492 3.45 1.15 18.31
CA ALA A 492 4.57 0.26 18.06
C ALA A 492 5.79 0.63 18.91
N ARG A 493 6.13 1.93 19.01
CA ARG A 493 7.20 2.42 19.91
C ARG A 493 6.86 2.17 21.39
N GLU A 494 5.59 2.35 21.79
CA GLU A 494 5.06 1.98 23.12
C GLU A 494 5.04 0.46 23.38
N ALA A 495 5.18 -0.38 22.35
CA ALA A 495 5.33 -1.83 22.48
C ALA A 495 6.80 -2.26 22.51
N VAL A 496 7.68 -1.63 21.72
CA VAL A 496 9.13 -1.89 21.68
C VAL A 496 9.85 -1.33 22.91
N ASN A 497 9.40 -0.18 23.45
CA ASN A 497 9.96 0.40 24.68
C ASN A 497 9.37 -0.21 25.96
N LYS A 498 8.58 -1.28 25.87
CA LYS A 498 8.39 -2.17 27.02
C LYS A 498 9.66 -3.02 27.14
N PRO A 499 10.23 -3.18 28.35
CA PRO A 499 11.39 -4.05 28.50
C PRO A 499 11.07 -5.44 27.93
N VAL A 500 12.04 -6.06 27.27
CA VAL A 500 11.93 -7.44 26.79
C VAL A 500 11.81 -8.33 28.01
N LYS A 501 10.56 -8.63 28.36
CA LYS A 501 10.23 -9.47 29.49
C LYS A 501 10.87 -10.83 29.28
N THR A 502 11.58 -11.28 30.32
CA THR A 502 12.08 -12.65 30.39
C THR A 502 10.95 -13.63 30.14
N LYS A 503 11.25 -14.85 29.68
CA LYS A 503 10.23 -15.88 29.43
C LYS A 503 9.32 -16.07 30.65
N GLU A 504 9.91 -16.04 31.85
CA GLU A 504 9.22 -16.10 33.13
C GLU A 504 8.34 -14.88 33.42
N GLU A 505 8.76 -13.66 33.09
CA GLU A 505 7.90 -12.46 33.18
C GLU A 505 6.78 -12.43 32.13
N GLN A 506 7.00 -13.04 30.97
CA GLN A 506 6.01 -13.17 29.90
C GLN A 506 4.97 -14.23 30.28
N GLU A 507 5.40 -15.33 30.89
CA GLU A 507 4.55 -16.32 31.56
C GLU A 507 3.79 -15.69 32.74
N ARG A 508 4.44 -14.90 33.61
CA ARG A 508 3.78 -14.12 34.68
C ARG A 508 2.82 -13.05 34.13
N GLU A 509 3.07 -12.45 32.96
CA GLU A 509 2.12 -11.52 32.34
C GLU A 509 0.95 -12.26 31.67
N ASN A 510 1.17 -13.43 31.08
CA ASN A 510 0.10 -14.28 30.56
C ASN A 510 -0.77 -14.80 31.70
N PHE A 511 -0.18 -15.28 32.80
CA PHE A 511 -0.85 -15.63 34.05
C PHE A 511 -1.58 -14.43 34.67
N ARG A 512 -1.03 -13.21 34.60
CA ARG A 512 -1.77 -11.98 34.98
C ARG A 512 -2.91 -11.62 34.02
N LYS A 513 -2.81 -11.93 32.72
CA LYS A 513 -3.92 -11.74 31.76
C LYS A 513 -5.01 -12.79 31.93
N GLU A 514 -4.63 -14.00 32.32
CA GLU A 514 -5.51 -15.09 32.71
C GLU A 514 -6.22 -14.76 34.02
N ILE A 515 -5.50 -14.32 35.06
CA ILE A 515 -6.09 -13.77 36.28
C ILE A 515 -6.99 -12.57 35.96
N ASN A 516 -6.60 -11.66 35.06
CA ASN A 516 -7.45 -10.53 34.65
C ASN A 516 -8.66 -10.94 33.78
N SER A 517 -8.66 -12.13 33.16
CA SER A 517 -9.84 -12.71 32.52
C SER A 517 -10.74 -13.43 33.52
N LEU A 518 -10.16 -13.96 34.60
CA LEU A 518 -10.84 -14.50 35.79
C LEU A 518 -11.37 -13.41 36.74
N LEU A 519 -10.87 -12.17 36.67
CA LEU A 519 -11.35 -11.06 37.50
C LEU A 519 -12.81 -10.71 37.20
N THR A 520 -13.57 -10.46 38.27
CA THR A 520 -14.98 -10.07 38.17
C THR A 520 -15.13 -8.81 37.30
N PRO A 521 -15.92 -8.86 36.20
CA PRO A 521 -16.15 -7.69 35.37
C PRO A 521 -16.77 -6.54 36.15
N GLU A 522 -16.47 -5.30 35.77
CA GLU A 522 -16.97 -4.10 36.46
C GLU A 522 -18.50 -4.07 36.61
N LYS A 523 -19.22 -4.68 35.66
CA LYS A 523 -20.69 -4.82 35.69
C LYS A 523 -21.21 -5.86 36.69
N MET A 524 -20.38 -6.84 37.10
CA MET A 524 -20.68 -7.80 38.15
C MET A 524 -20.36 -7.27 39.56
N LYS A 525 -19.53 -6.22 39.71
CA LYS A 525 -19.32 -5.52 41.00
C LYS A 525 -20.63 -5.07 41.67
N ASN A 526 -21.67 -4.79 40.87
CA ASN A 526 -23.00 -4.47 41.38
C ASN A 526 -23.74 -5.69 41.96
N ALA A 527 -23.56 -6.88 41.39
CA ALA A 527 -24.09 -8.12 41.95
C ALA A 527 -23.34 -8.51 43.23
N GLU A 528 -22.01 -8.35 43.27
CA GLU A 528 -21.19 -8.57 44.47
C GLU A 528 -21.60 -7.64 45.62
N LYS A 529 -21.77 -6.34 45.36
CA LYS A 529 -22.27 -5.36 46.35
C LYS A 529 -23.68 -5.71 46.84
N LEU A 530 -24.58 -6.11 45.95
CA LEU A 530 -25.92 -6.56 46.34
C LEU A 530 -25.87 -7.82 47.20
N LYS A 531 -24.96 -8.75 46.92
CA LYS A 531 -24.76 -9.97 47.71
C LYS A 531 -24.21 -9.68 49.11
N ALA A 532 -23.13 -8.89 49.21
CA ALA A 532 -22.57 -8.50 50.50
C ALA A 532 -23.60 -7.79 51.41
N ASN A 533 -24.42 -6.90 50.84
CA ASN A 533 -25.53 -6.28 51.55
C ASN A 533 -26.61 -7.29 51.97
N LEU A 534 -26.95 -8.24 51.09
CA LEU A 534 -27.98 -9.27 51.31
C LEU A 534 -27.58 -10.27 52.40
N ASP A 535 -26.30 -10.65 52.45
CA ASP A 535 -25.75 -11.56 53.46
C ASP A 535 -25.79 -10.93 54.86
N GLN A 536 -25.67 -9.59 54.95
CA GLN A 536 -25.79 -8.82 56.18
C GLN A 536 -27.24 -8.50 56.60
N MET A 537 -28.26 -8.81 55.78
CA MET A 537 -29.65 -8.49 56.14
C MET A 537 -30.18 -9.40 57.27
N PRO A 538 -30.75 -8.84 58.35
CA PRO A 538 -31.45 -9.64 59.37
C PRO A 538 -32.68 -10.32 58.77
N ARG A 539 -33.07 -11.46 59.35
CA ARG A 539 -34.15 -12.33 58.81
C ARG A 539 -35.14 -12.79 59.89
N SER A 540 -35.04 -12.26 61.11
CA SER A 540 -35.74 -12.75 62.32
C SER A 540 -37.22 -12.37 62.43
N THR A 541 -37.75 -11.54 61.52
CA THR A 541 -39.18 -11.18 61.46
C THR A 541 -39.71 -11.29 60.04
N THR A 542 -41.02 -11.54 59.88
CA THR A 542 -41.68 -11.65 58.56
C THR A 542 -41.45 -10.42 57.68
N LYS A 543 -41.41 -9.21 58.27
CA LYS A 543 -41.12 -7.95 57.54
C LYS A 543 -39.68 -7.92 57.01
N GLN A 544 -38.71 -8.38 57.81
CA GLN A 544 -37.32 -8.50 57.41
C GLN A 544 -37.12 -9.61 56.36
N TYR A 545 -37.75 -10.78 56.53
CA TYR A 545 -37.71 -11.88 55.57
C TYR A 545 -38.26 -11.46 54.19
N ASN A 546 -39.40 -10.77 54.15
CA ASN A 546 -39.96 -10.25 52.90
C ASN A 546 -39.07 -9.19 52.25
N ALA A 547 -38.40 -8.35 53.04
CA ALA A 547 -37.40 -7.40 52.53
C ALA A 547 -36.16 -8.11 51.98
N TYR A 548 -35.66 -9.13 52.67
CA TYR A 548 -34.56 -9.99 52.25
C TYR A 548 -34.88 -10.66 50.90
N MET A 549 -36.03 -11.34 50.77
CA MET A 549 -36.44 -11.98 49.52
C MET A 549 -36.55 -10.98 48.35
N LYS A 550 -37.03 -9.75 48.59
CA LYS A 550 -37.10 -8.68 47.58
C LYS A 550 -35.72 -8.18 47.13
N GLN A 551 -34.70 -8.21 47.99
CA GLN A 551 -33.32 -7.87 47.62
C GLN A 551 -32.60 -9.08 46.98
N LYS A 552 -32.90 -10.31 47.43
CA LYS A 552 -32.44 -11.59 46.85
C LYS A 552 -32.82 -11.71 45.38
N GLU A 553 -34.06 -11.39 45.02
CA GLU A 553 -34.50 -11.37 43.62
C GLU A 553 -33.72 -10.36 42.76
N LYS A 554 -33.43 -9.15 43.29
CA LYS A 554 -32.60 -8.15 42.60
C LYS A 554 -31.15 -8.62 42.43
N TYR A 555 -30.57 -9.25 43.45
CA TYR A 555 -29.24 -9.85 43.37
C TYR A 555 -29.17 -10.89 42.22
N LEU A 556 -30.12 -11.83 42.17
CA LEU A 556 -30.17 -12.85 41.12
C LEU A 556 -30.35 -12.24 39.72
N ALA A 557 -31.18 -11.19 39.60
CA ALA A 557 -31.33 -10.47 38.34
C ALA A 557 -30.05 -9.71 37.92
N ALA A 558 -29.32 -9.13 38.88
CA ALA A 558 -28.03 -8.47 38.65
C ALA A 558 -26.94 -9.47 38.25
N LYS A 559 -26.82 -10.61 38.96
CA LYS A 559 -25.92 -11.74 38.66
C LYS A 559 -26.12 -12.21 37.22
N LYS A 560 -27.37 -12.48 36.82
CA LYS A 560 -27.73 -12.83 35.45
C LYS A 560 -27.30 -11.77 34.43
N SER A 561 -27.64 -10.50 34.68
CA SER A 561 -27.33 -9.40 33.76
C SER A 561 -25.83 -9.21 33.57
N GLY A 562 -25.04 -9.32 34.65
CA GLY A 562 -23.58 -9.23 34.60
C GLY A 562 -22.94 -10.40 33.85
N MET A 563 -23.42 -11.65 34.03
CA MET A 563 -22.97 -12.81 33.25
C MET A 563 -23.24 -12.62 31.74
N ILE A 564 -24.44 -12.17 31.35
CA ILE A 564 -24.77 -11.87 29.94
C ILE A 564 -23.85 -10.76 29.40
N ASN A 565 -23.58 -9.72 30.19
CA ASN A 565 -22.65 -8.66 29.81
C ASN A 565 -21.20 -9.18 29.64
N TYR A 566 -20.77 -10.16 30.43
CA TYR A 566 -19.44 -10.77 30.33
C TYR A 566 -19.29 -11.65 29.09
N VAL A 567 -20.27 -12.50 28.77
CA VAL A 567 -20.28 -13.28 27.51
C VAL A 567 -20.27 -12.35 26.30
N ASN A 568 -21.00 -11.23 26.34
CA ASN A 568 -20.96 -10.18 25.32
C ASN A 568 -19.64 -9.38 25.27
N HIS A 569 -18.84 -9.37 26.34
CA HIS A 569 -17.50 -8.80 26.35
C HIS A 569 -16.49 -9.77 25.71
N LEU A 570 -16.47 -11.03 26.15
CA LEU A 570 -15.60 -12.08 25.59
C LEU A 570 -15.78 -12.21 24.07
N CYS A 571 -17.02 -12.28 23.60
CA CYS A 571 -17.38 -12.30 22.17
C CYS A 571 -16.81 -11.11 21.35
N LYS A 572 -16.53 -9.96 21.98
CA LYS A 572 -15.98 -8.77 21.32
C LYS A 572 -14.45 -8.70 21.34
N GLN A 573 -13.76 -9.65 21.98
CA GLN A 573 -12.30 -9.67 22.02
C GLN A 573 -11.74 -10.12 20.65
N LYS A 574 -10.63 -9.50 20.21
CA LYS A 574 -9.96 -9.86 18.95
C LYS A 574 -9.34 -11.25 19.10
N GLY A 575 -9.83 -12.22 18.34
CA GLY A 575 -9.47 -13.65 18.50
C GLY A 575 -10.40 -14.43 19.43
N SER A 576 -11.59 -13.91 19.75
CA SER A 576 -12.63 -14.62 20.51
C SER A 576 -12.90 -16.03 19.97
N TYR A 577 -12.77 -17.03 20.84
CA TYR A 577 -13.18 -18.42 20.60
C TYR A 577 -14.71 -18.62 20.74
N LEU A 578 -15.45 -17.60 21.20
CA LEU A 578 -16.91 -17.57 21.22
C LEU A 578 -17.41 -16.95 19.90
N ASN A 579 -17.91 -17.79 19.00
CA ASN A 579 -18.78 -17.38 17.89
C ASN A 579 -20.22 -17.15 18.39
N ASP A 580 -21.13 -16.71 17.51
CA ASP A 580 -22.50 -16.41 17.91
C ASP A 580 -23.29 -17.64 18.39
N ASP A 581 -23.01 -18.85 17.90
CA ASP A 581 -23.65 -20.09 18.38
C ASP A 581 -23.22 -20.46 19.80
N ARG A 582 -21.91 -20.39 20.09
CA ARG A 582 -21.36 -20.62 21.44
C ARG A 582 -21.90 -19.58 22.43
N LYS A 583 -21.97 -18.31 22.00
CA LYS A 583 -22.63 -17.22 22.75
C LYS A 583 -24.13 -17.48 22.98
N LYS A 584 -24.85 -18.00 21.98
CA LYS A 584 -26.27 -18.35 22.08
C LYS A 584 -26.50 -19.48 23.10
N TYR A 585 -25.71 -20.55 23.03
CA TYR A 585 -25.67 -21.63 24.04
C TYR A 585 -25.45 -21.07 25.45
N LEU A 586 -24.42 -20.24 25.66
CA LEU A 586 -24.12 -19.70 26.98
C LEU A 586 -25.22 -18.79 27.52
N ASN A 587 -25.92 -18.03 26.67
CA ASN A 587 -27.10 -17.28 27.10
C ASN A 587 -28.27 -18.20 27.50
N TYR A 588 -28.46 -19.36 26.86
CA TYR A 588 -29.43 -20.36 27.31
C TYR A 588 -29.02 -21.04 28.63
N LEU A 589 -27.73 -21.33 28.82
CA LEU A 589 -27.20 -21.89 30.07
C LEU A 589 -27.34 -20.92 31.25
N ILE A 590 -27.01 -19.63 31.05
CA ILE A 590 -27.27 -18.54 32.01
C ILE A 590 -28.78 -18.43 32.32
N ASN A 591 -29.64 -18.56 31.31
CA ASN A 591 -31.10 -18.53 31.50
C ASN A 591 -31.59 -19.71 32.36
N LEU A 592 -31.14 -20.94 32.08
CA LEU A 592 -31.52 -22.13 32.82
C LEU A 592 -31.04 -22.07 34.28
N SER A 593 -29.75 -21.77 34.51
CA SER A 593 -29.21 -21.67 35.87
C SER A 593 -29.95 -20.62 36.71
N TYR A 594 -30.25 -19.44 36.14
CA TYR A 594 -31.04 -18.41 36.84
C TYR A 594 -32.45 -18.86 37.24
N GLN A 595 -33.13 -19.72 36.46
CA GLN A 595 -34.43 -20.26 36.89
C GLN A 595 -34.28 -21.31 38.00
N LEU A 596 -33.26 -22.18 37.92
CA LEU A 596 -32.96 -23.20 38.92
C LEU A 596 -32.49 -22.59 40.25
N GLU A 597 -31.65 -21.56 40.20
CA GLU A 597 -31.21 -20.79 41.37
C GLU A 597 -32.43 -20.13 42.03
N LYS A 598 -33.34 -19.50 41.26
CA LYS A 598 -34.60 -18.96 41.81
C LYS A 598 -35.54 -20.02 42.38
N ASP A 599 -35.58 -21.22 41.80
CA ASP A 599 -36.40 -22.33 42.30
C ASP A 599 -35.89 -22.82 43.66
N ASN A 600 -34.61 -23.20 43.71
CA ASN A 600 -33.89 -23.60 44.94
C ASN A 600 -33.98 -22.53 46.04
N GLU A 601 -33.92 -21.25 45.67
CA GLU A 601 -33.88 -20.13 46.60
C GLU A 601 -35.26 -19.67 47.12
N GLY A 602 -36.32 -20.43 46.85
CA GLY A 602 -37.65 -20.24 47.45
C GLY A 602 -38.65 -19.42 46.61
N PHE A 603 -38.41 -19.21 45.31
CA PHE A 603 -39.33 -18.50 44.41
C PHE A 603 -40.14 -19.46 43.50
N HIS A 604 -40.43 -20.67 43.98
CA HIS A 604 -41.14 -21.72 43.26
C HIS A 604 -42.57 -21.30 42.85
N ASN A 605 -43.03 -21.82 41.70
CA ASN A 605 -44.44 -21.87 41.24
C ASN A 605 -44.52 -22.63 39.91
N ASP A 606 -45.71 -23.06 39.50
CA ASP A 606 -45.96 -23.82 38.26
C ASP A 606 -45.41 -23.11 37.00
N ALA A 607 -45.46 -21.78 37.01
CA ALA A 607 -44.91 -20.92 35.96
C ALA A 607 -43.36 -20.86 35.95
N ARG A 608 -42.69 -21.41 36.97
CA ARG A 608 -41.24 -21.68 37.03
C ARG A 608 -40.92 -22.97 36.30
N ASP A 609 -41.63 -24.06 36.58
CA ASP A 609 -41.39 -25.37 35.98
C ASP A 609 -41.60 -25.36 34.47
N LYS A 610 -42.52 -24.54 33.97
CA LYS A 610 -42.62 -24.25 32.53
C LYS A 610 -41.37 -23.55 32.00
N LYS A 611 -40.90 -22.48 32.67
CA LYS A 611 -39.69 -21.72 32.27
C LYS A 611 -38.40 -22.53 32.35
N ILE A 612 -38.28 -23.45 33.32
CA ILE A 612 -37.16 -24.39 33.43
C ILE A 612 -37.18 -25.37 32.26
N ARG A 613 -38.34 -25.99 31.97
CA ARG A 613 -38.51 -26.88 30.80
C ARG A 613 -38.25 -26.17 29.47
N ASP A 614 -38.75 -24.96 29.29
CA ASP A 614 -38.54 -24.15 28.09
C ASP A 614 -37.05 -23.78 27.91
N ALA A 615 -36.36 -23.37 28.98
CA ALA A 615 -34.93 -23.07 28.94
C ALA A 615 -34.07 -24.32 28.68
N ALA A 616 -34.39 -25.47 29.29
CA ALA A 616 -33.72 -26.73 29.02
C ALA A 616 -33.96 -27.21 27.58
N LYS A 617 -35.15 -27.00 27.02
CA LYS A 617 -35.46 -27.28 25.60
C LYS A 617 -34.65 -26.40 24.65
N GLN A 618 -34.51 -25.11 24.94
CA GLN A 618 -33.68 -24.19 24.16
C GLN A 618 -32.20 -24.59 24.20
N LEU A 619 -31.69 -24.99 25.37
CA LEU A 619 -30.31 -25.43 25.55
C LEU A 619 -29.99 -26.73 24.81
N ARG A 620 -30.92 -27.72 24.85
CA ARG A 620 -30.80 -28.99 24.11
C ARG A 620 -30.85 -28.84 22.58
N ALA A 621 -31.34 -27.71 22.05
CA ALA A 621 -31.34 -27.44 20.62
C ALA A 621 -29.97 -26.99 20.06
N CYS A 622 -28.97 -26.74 20.93
CA CYS A 622 -27.61 -26.35 20.55
C CYS A 622 -26.66 -27.56 20.40
N VAL A 623 -27.04 -28.51 19.55
CA VAL A 623 -26.30 -29.75 19.26
C VAL A 623 -24.84 -29.46 18.87
N GLY A 624 -23.88 -30.27 19.35
CA GLY A 624 -22.47 -30.19 18.95
C GLY A 624 -21.67 -29.09 19.67
N THR A 625 -22.24 -28.44 20.67
CA THR A 625 -21.55 -27.43 21.50
C THR A 625 -21.15 -27.92 22.89
N GLU A 626 -21.38 -29.20 23.19
CA GLU A 626 -21.25 -29.81 24.54
C GLU A 626 -19.86 -29.68 25.18
N ASN A 627 -18.77 -29.67 24.39
CA ASN A 627 -17.40 -29.48 24.91
C ASN A 627 -17.05 -28.02 25.29
N LEU A 628 -18.02 -27.08 25.28
CA LEU A 628 -17.79 -25.69 25.68
C LEU A 628 -17.26 -25.53 27.10
N ASP A 629 -17.56 -26.48 27.98
CA ASP A 629 -17.24 -26.44 29.41
C ASP A 629 -15.73 -26.52 29.72
N VAL A 630 -14.93 -26.88 28.71
CA VAL A 630 -13.45 -26.84 28.71
C VAL A 630 -12.91 -25.43 28.43
N PHE A 631 -13.68 -24.60 27.72
CA PHE A 631 -13.29 -23.26 27.26
C PHE A 631 -13.92 -22.12 28.08
N LEU A 632 -14.60 -22.43 29.19
CA LEU A 632 -15.17 -21.40 30.07
C LEU A 632 -14.15 -20.92 31.10
N PRO A 633 -13.94 -19.60 31.26
CA PRO A 633 -13.13 -19.06 32.34
C PRO A 633 -13.68 -19.55 33.69
N ALA A 634 -12.81 -19.98 34.60
CA ALA A 634 -13.22 -20.65 35.84
C ALA A 634 -14.19 -19.80 36.70
N TYR A 635 -14.11 -18.46 36.61
CA TYR A 635 -15.10 -17.55 37.21
C TYR A 635 -16.52 -17.77 36.65
N LEU A 636 -16.68 -17.77 35.32
CA LEU A 636 -17.98 -17.98 34.69
C LEU A 636 -18.49 -19.40 34.94
N LYS A 637 -17.59 -20.39 34.93
CA LYS A 637 -17.92 -21.78 35.30
C LYS A 637 -18.46 -21.86 36.74
N LYS A 638 -17.78 -21.23 37.69
CA LYS A 638 -18.22 -21.13 39.09
C LYS A 638 -19.61 -20.48 39.23
N GLU A 639 -19.80 -19.28 38.66
CA GLU A 639 -21.06 -18.53 38.81
C GLU A 639 -22.25 -19.17 38.06
N LEU A 640 -21.99 -19.91 36.98
CA LEU A 640 -23.00 -20.68 36.23
C LEU A 640 -23.53 -21.88 37.01
N TYR A 641 -22.68 -22.57 37.77
CA TYR A 641 -23.02 -23.83 38.44
C TYR A 641 -23.25 -23.69 39.94
N LEU A 642 -22.95 -22.52 40.54
CA LEU A 642 -23.17 -22.20 41.95
C LEU A 642 -24.60 -22.52 42.41
N GLY A 643 -24.77 -23.59 43.19
CA GLY A 643 -26.06 -24.03 43.73
C GLY A 643 -27.01 -24.67 42.71
N SER A 644 -26.57 -24.94 41.47
CA SER A 644 -27.39 -25.56 40.41
C SER A 644 -26.72 -26.73 39.68
N GLU A 645 -25.43 -26.98 39.93
CA GLU A 645 -24.57 -27.90 39.16
C GLU A 645 -25.18 -29.29 38.89
N GLU A 646 -25.63 -30.00 39.92
CA GLU A 646 -26.19 -31.37 39.78
C GLU A 646 -27.49 -31.38 38.97
N LYS A 647 -28.41 -30.43 39.23
CA LYS A 647 -29.64 -30.29 38.44
C LYS A 647 -29.33 -29.97 36.98
N VAL A 648 -28.32 -29.14 36.70
CA VAL A 648 -27.90 -28.82 35.33
C VAL A 648 -27.24 -30.02 34.65
N LYS A 649 -26.32 -30.74 35.31
CA LYS A 649 -25.70 -31.98 34.80
C LYS A 649 -26.76 -33.05 34.49
N ALA A 650 -27.78 -33.21 35.34
CA ALA A 650 -28.90 -34.12 35.11
C ALA A 650 -29.70 -33.75 33.84
N TYR A 651 -29.90 -32.46 33.54
CA TYR A 651 -30.55 -32.05 32.28
C TYR A 651 -29.71 -32.36 31.02
N PHE A 652 -28.38 -32.48 31.16
CA PHE A 652 -27.47 -32.92 30.10
C PHE A 652 -27.26 -34.45 30.03
N GLY A 653 -27.76 -35.22 31.00
CA GLY A 653 -27.51 -36.68 31.07
C GLY A 653 -26.09 -37.05 31.53
N ILE A 654 -25.29 -36.07 31.97
CA ILE A 654 -23.91 -36.29 32.45
C ILE A 654 -23.97 -36.84 33.88
N THR A 655 -24.20 -38.15 33.96
CA THR A 655 -23.92 -38.97 35.15
C THR A 655 -22.54 -39.60 35.02
N ASP A 656 -21.88 -39.92 36.13
CA ASP A 656 -20.44 -40.23 36.22
C ASP A 656 -19.99 -41.59 35.65
N LYS A 657 -20.52 -42.00 34.48
CA LYS A 657 -20.09 -43.19 33.73
C LYS A 657 -18.75 -43.03 32.97
N LYS A 658 -18.05 -41.90 33.10
CA LYS A 658 -16.74 -41.65 32.46
C LYS A 658 -15.54 -41.66 33.42
N LYS A 659 -15.70 -42.11 34.66
CA LYS A 659 -14.57 -42.23 35.60
C LYS A 659 -13.58 -43.36 35.26
N GLY A 660 -14.05 -44.43 34.62
CA GLY A 660 -13.22 -45.61 34.26
C GLY A 660 -12.60 -45.59 32.87
N LEU A 661 -12.33 -44.42 32.27
CA LEU A 661 -11.79 -44.31 30.90
C LEU A 661 -10.46 -43.55 30.79
N PHE A 662 -9.78 -43.30 31.92
CA PHE A 662 -8.54 -42.52 32.00
C PHE A 662 -7.41 -43.19 32.81
N GLU A 663 -7.64 -44.38 33.37
CA GLU A 663 -6.67 -45.12 34.20
C GLU A 663 -6.13 -46.39 33.50
N SER A 664 -6.49 -46.64 32.23
CA SER A 664 -6.09 -47.83 31.47
C SER A 664 -5.36 -47.47 30.16
N PHE A 665 -4.20 -46.79 30.28
CA PHE A 665 -3.27 -46.58 29.16
C PHE A 665 -1.80 -46.84 29.52
N THR A 666 -1.58 -47.70 30.51
CA THR A 666 -0.35 -48.45 30.76
C THR A 666 -0.75 -49.87 31.15
N ASP A 667 -0.71 -50.80 30.19
CA ASP A 667 0.13 -52.02 30.31
C ASP A 667 -0.19 -53.09 29.26
N ILE A 668 0.89 -53.57 28.62
CA ILE A 668 1.14 -54.92 28.10
C ILE A 668 0.51 -55.35 26.75
N GLU A 669 1.25 -56.23 26.09
CA GLU A 669 1.12 -56.75 24.72
C GLU A 669 0.46 -58.15 24.69
N GLU A 670 0.53 -58.84 23.55
CA GLU A 670 0.06 -60.22 23.28
C GLU A 670 -1.49 -60.40 23.29
N LEU A 671 -2.13 -61.04 22.30
CA LEU A 671 -1.77 -62.30 21.65
C LEU A 671 -2.23 -62.42 20.17
N ASN A 672 -1.54 -63.33 19.48
CA ASN A 672 -1.94 -63.97 18.21
C ASN A 672 -3.10 -64.97 18.41
N ALA A 673 -3.91 -65.39 17.42
CA ALA A 673 -4.15 -64.85 16.08
C ALA A 673 -5.59 -65.17 15.55
N PRO A 674 -5.87 -66.06 14.55
CA PRO A 674 -6.80 -65.68 13.47
C PRO A 674 -8.10 -66.49 13.39
N GLN A 675 -9.07 -65.99 12.62
CA GLN A 675 -10.07 -66.84 11.94
C GLN A 675 -10.62 -66.20 10.64
N GLU A 676 -11.23 -67.03 9.80
CA GLU A 676 -11.41 -66.81 8.35
C GLU A 676 -12.92 -66.69 7.93
N PRO A 677 -13.38 -66.80 6.66
CA PRO A 677 -14.40 -65.88 6.15
C PRO A 677 -15.81 -66.47 5.96
N VAL A 678 -16.81 -65.59 5.84
CA VAL A 678 -18.21 -65.95 5.47
C VAL A 678 -18.78 -65.00 4.41
N VAL A 679 -18.40 -65.25 3.15
CA VAL A 679 -19.27 -65.74 2.04
C VAL A 679 -20.78 -65.37 2.02
N LYS A 680 -21.35 -65.24 0.80
CA LYS A 680 -22.78 -65.17 0.36
C LYS A 680 -23.50 -63.79 0.39
N GLU A 681 -24.39 -63.46 -0.57
CA GLU A 681 -24.70 -64.04 -1.90
C GLU A 681 -25.37 -62.98 -2.82
N GLU A 682 -25.45 -63.23 -4.13
CA GLU A 682 -26.09 -62.36 -5.14
C GLU A 682 -27.62 -62.51 -5.21
N LYS A 683 -28.29 -61.53 -5.86
CA LYS A 683 -29.32 -61.83 -6.88
C LYS A 683 -29.66 -60.64 -7.78
N ALA A 684 -29.87 -60.92 -9.06
CA ALA A 684 -30.25 -59.98 -10.13
C ALA A 684 -31.69 -60.22 -10.64
N ALA A 685 -32.05 -59.47 -11.70
CA ALA A 685 -33.25 -59.55 -12.58
C ALA A 685 -34.54 -58.83 -12.06
N GLU A 686 -35.44 -58.25 -12.87
CA GLU A 686 -35.51 -57.87 -14.31
C GLU A 686 -36.74 -56.91 -14.53
N LYS A 687 -37.06 -56.26 -15.68
CA LYS A 687 -36.54 -56.18 -17.08
C LYS A 687 -36.92 -54.81 -17.74
N GLU A 688 -36.55 -54.67 -19.02
CA GLU A 688 -37.01 -53.73 -20.08
C GLU A 688 -38.51 -53.87 -20.48
N PRO A 689 -39.14 -53.03 -21.38
CA PRO A 689 -38.53 -52.28 -22.51
C PRO A 689 -39.04 -50.85 -22.85
N ALA A 690 -38.47 -50.35 -23.96
CA ALA A 690 -38.61 -49.12 -24.79
C ALA A 690 -40.04 -48.54 -25.05
N VAL A 691 -40.23 -47.37 -25.69
CA VAL A 691 -40.13 -47.12 -27.16
C VAL A 691 -40.25 -45.60 -27.53
N GLU A 692 -39.49 -45.16 -28.56
CA GLU A 692 -39.64 -44.00 -29.51
C GLU A 692 -39.86 -42.54 -29.00
N GLU A 693 -39.10 -41.52 -29.48
CA GLU A 693 -39.23 -40.70 -30.74
C GLU A 693 -40.29 -39.56 -30.58
N LYS A 694 -40.12 -38.28 -30.97
CA LYS A 694 -39.50 -37.64 -32.16
C LYS A 694 -38.84 -36.27 -31.87
N ALA A 695 -38.18 -35.72 -32.88
CA ALA A 695 -37.61 -34.38 -32.92
C ALA A 695 -38.53 -33.37 -33.64
N GLU A 696 -38.30 -32.06 -33.43
CA GLU A 696 -38.56 -31.07 -34.48
C GLU A 696 -37.65 -29.82 -34.36
N LYS A 697 -37.48 -29.09 -35.47
CA LYS A 697 -36.80 -27.79 -35.60
C LYS A 697 -37.74 -26.80 -36.29
N VAL A 698 -38.02 -25.66 -35.67
CA VAL A 698 -38.39 -24.35 -36.27
C VAL A 698 -38.08 -23.30 -35.16
N GLU A 699 -37.49 -22.12 -35.38
CA GLU A 699 -37.02 -21.42 -36.60
C GLU A 699 -35.59 -20.89 -36.38
#